data_AF-A0A7C7XVH0-F1
#
_entry.id   AF-A0A7C7XVH0-F1
#
_cell.length_a   1.000
_cell.length_b   1.000
_cell.length_c   1.000
_cell.angle_alpha   90.00
_cell.angle_beta   90.00
_cell.angle_gamma   90.00
#
_symmetry.space_group_name_H-M   'P 1'
#
loop_
_entity.id
_entity.type
_entity.pdbx_description
1 polymer ?
#
loop_
_entity_poly.entity_id
_entity_poly.type
_entity_poly.pdbx_seq_one_letter_code
_entity_poly.pdbx_strand_id
1 'polypeptide(L)'
;MPRDPRYDVLFEPVQIGPVTARNRFYQVPHCNGMGHGMPNTVAAMRGVKAEGGWAVVATEECDIHPSSDVLPYHEARLWDIEDQHRHAIMVDAVHAHGSLAAVELVHNGHVVSNRYSRLPVLAVSDMPVVGYDPVQASAMTRRDIANVRRWHRNAALRARDAGFDIVYVYAGHDLALPMHFISRRYNQRTDEYGGSLENRVRLTRELLEDTRDAVGDVCGVAFRFAVDELLGSDGICSDTEGREIVEMLAELPDLWDVNVSDWANDSVTARFGEEGAQEPYVSFVKKLTTKPVVGVGRFTSADAMVAQIQRGVLDMIGAARPSIADPFLPNKIEQGRLEDIRECIGCNICVSGDFTQSPIRCTQNPTMGEEWRRGWHPETMNRKGHSDRVLVVGAGPAGLEAALALGQRGYEVSLADCGEGGGRAVLESTLPGFSSYRRVADYRMDQLQRLANVRFYPGSEMDADSIRDFGADHVALATGAHWRRDGVGRATWRSVDGVDDHPAILTPDDILAGQRPEHGPVVIYDDDHYYLGGVIAELIAQSGQSVTLVTPGPEVSHWTQNTMEQHRIEQRLIENGVDLVCKQVLAGVSADAVDISCITSARRRVLPCAALVMVTARLPENALYFALAGTDEDQLETLPFSLTRVGDCMAPGTIAAAVYHGHRYARELDALPDPDGVPFKREYSIIQNDLT
;
A
#
# COMPACT_ATOMS: atom_id res chain seq x y z
N MET A 1 -25.72 13.47 -9.95
CA MET A 1 -27.16 13.35 -9.57
C MET A 1 -27.29 13.85 -8.13
N PRO A 2 -28.47 14.10 -7.53
CA PRO A 2 -28.50 14.31 -6.08
C PRO A 2 -28.01 13.04 -5.35
N ARG A 3 -27.39 13.20 -4.17
CA ARG A 3 -27.04 12.08 -3.28
C ARG A 3 -28.26 11.20 -3.02
N ASP A 4 -28.11 9.88 -3.07
CA ASP A 4 -29.16 8.97 -2.58
C ASP A 4 -29.33 9.20 -1.06
N PRO A 5 -30.54 9.52 -0.57
CA PRO A 5 -30.79 9.80 0.84
C PRO A 5 -30.32 8.72 1.82
N ARG A 6 -30.15 7.46 1.36
CA ARG A 6 -29.55 6.40 2.19
C ARG A 6 -28.17 6.77 2.73
N TYR A 7 -27.41 7.58 2.00
CA TYR A 7 -26.05 7.99 2.34
C TYR A 7 -26.02 9.25 3.19
N ASP A 8 -27.16 9.92 3.45
CA ASP A 8 -27.21 11.17 4.23
C ASP A 8 -26.55 11.01 5.60
N VAL A 9 -26.72 9.85 6.24
CA VAL A 9 -26.11 9.53 7.53
C VAL A 9 -24.58 9.67 7.52
N LEU A 10 -23.91 9.42 6.38
CA LEU A 10 -22.45 9.55 6.26
C LEU A 10 -21.99 11.02 6.28
N PHE A 11 -22.89 11.97 6.07
CA PHE A 11 -22.60 13.41 6.01
C PHE A 11 -23.12 14.18 7.23
N GLU A 12 -23.58 13.47 8.25
CA GLU A 12 -23.90 14.07 9.53
C GLU A 12 -22.61 14.44 10.29
N PRO A 13 -22.54 15.65 10.89
CA PRO A 13 -21.40 16.03 11.70
C PRO A 13 -21.24 15.16 12.96
N VAL A 14 -19.99 14.96 13.40
CA VAL A 14 -19.64 14.19 14.61
C VAL A 14 -18.80 15.06 15.54
N GLN A 15 -19.25 15.22 16.79
CA GLN A 15 -18.50 15.95 17.83
C GLN A 15 -17.35 15.08 18.37
N ILE A 16 -16.14 15.64 18.44
CA ILE A 16 -14.95 15.03 19.01
C ILE A 16 -14.35 16.03 20.01
N GLY A 17 -14.72 15.91 21.29
CA GLY A 17 -14.25 16.84 22.32
C GLY A 17 -14.67 18.28 22.02
N PRO A 18 -13.73 19.25 21.90
CA PRO A 18 -14.03 20.64 21.56
C PRO A 18 -14.24 20.90 20.06
N VAL A 19 -13.93 19.94 19.17
CA VAL A 19 -14.01 20.10 17.70
C VAL A 19 -15.13 19.27 17.08
N THR A 20 -15.55 19.62 15.86
CA THR A 20 -16.64 18.93 15.15
C THR A 20 -16.18 18.53 13.76
N ALA A 21 -16.14 17.23 13.48
CA ALA A 21 -15.94 16.70 12.13
C ALA A 21 -17.21 16.94 11.30
N ARG A 22 -17.07 17.50 10.08
CA ARG A 22 -18.22 17.87 9.24
C ARG A 22 -19.03 16.70 8.68
N ASN A 23 -18.44 15.50 8.65
CA ASN A 23 -19.04 14.27 8.16
C ASN A 23 -18.34 13.05 8.81
N ARG A 24 -18.76 11.84 8.46
CA ARG A 24 -18.27 10.59 9.07
C ARG A 24 -17.04 9.99 8.37
N PHE A 25 -16.46 10.64 7.37
CA PHE A 25 -15.27 10.13 6.67
C PHE A 25 -13.99 10.55 7.37
N TYR A 26 -13.24 9.58 7.89
CA TYR A 26 -12.06 9.80 8.72
C TYR A 26 -10.84 9.11 8.10
N GLN A 27 -9.86 9.89 7.63
CA GLN A 27 -8.58 9.32 7.21
C GLN A 27 -7.72 9.06 8.45
N VAL A 28 -7.75 7.81 8.91
CA VAL A 28 -6.98 7.36 10.08
C VAL A 28 -5.48 7.43 9.82
N PRO A 29 -4.64 7.51 10.86
CA PRO A 29 -3.20 7.64 10.66
C PRO A 29 -2.62 6.49 9.82
N HIS A 30 -1.80 6.85 8.83
CA HIS A 30 -1.15 5.88 7.93
C HIS A 30 0.17 6.43 7.38
N CYS A 31 1.19 5.57 7.29
CA CYS A 31 2.51 5.84 6.74
C CYS A 31 2.45 6.21 5.25
N ASN A 32 3.55 6.77 4.75
CA ASN A 32 3.66 7.22 3.36
C ASN A 32 5.08 7.19 2.77
N GLY A 33 6.11 6.81 3.54
CA GLY A 33 7.49 6.72 3.06
C GLY A 33 8.12 8.06 2.64
N MET A 34 7.57 9.19 3.08
CA MET A 34 8.04 10.55 2.79
C MET A 34 8.42 11.28 4.09
N GLY A 35 7.53 11.21 5.09
CA GLY A 35 7.79 11.61 6.47
C GLY A 35 8.27 13.06 6.65
N HIS A 36 8.99 13.28 7.74
CA HIS A 36 9.52 14.60 8.12
C HIS A 36 10.53 15.18 7.11
N GLY A 37 11.07 14.35 6.20
CA GLY A 37 12.07 14.73 5.21
C GLY A 37 11.48 15.37 3.94
N MET A 38 10.17 15.21 3.72
CA MET A 38 9.47 15.66 2.51
C MET A 38 8.15 16.39 2.86
N PRO A 39 8.21 17.48 3.65
CA PRO A 39 7.03 18.11 4.23
C PRO A 39 6.05 18.67 3.19
N ASN A 40 6.53 19.21 2.06
CA ASN A 40 5.63 19.72 1.03
C ASN A 40 4.90 18.58 0.31
N THR A 41 5.59 17.45 0.12
CA THR A 41 4.99 16.27 -0.52
C THR A 41 3.92 15.66 0.39
N VAL A 42 4.18 15.55 1.70
CA VAL A 42 3.17 15.14 2.68
C VAL A 42 2.00 16.12 2.71
N ALA A 43 2.25 17.42 2.78
CA ALA A 43 1.20 18.44 2.82
C ALA A 43 0.26 18.38 1.61
N ALA A 44 0.79 18.25 0.38
CA ALA A 44 -0.04 18.14 -0.81
C ALA A 44 -0.88 16.85 -0.83
N MET A 45 -0.28 15.71 -0.47
CA MET A 45 -0.97 14.42 -0.43
C MET A 45 -2.10 14.38 0.63
N ARG A 46 -1.94 15.09 1.74
CA ARG A 46 -2.97 15.26 2.79
C ARG A 46 -4.02 16.30 2.40
N GLY A 47 -3.60 17.44 1.86
CA GLY A 47 -4.48 18.51 1.39
C GLY A 47 -5.47 18.05 0.31
N VAL A 48 -5.01 17.22 -0.64
CA VAL A 48 -5.89 16.62 -1.68
C VAL A 48 -6.98 15.73 -1.08
N LYS A 49 -6.75 15.07 0.06
CA LYS A 49 -7.81 14.35 0.78
C LYS A 49 -8.79 15.31 1.44
N ALA A 50 -8.30 16.39 2.05
CA ALA A 50 -9.17 17.41 2.63
C ALA A 50 -10.09 18.03 1.55
N GLU A 51 -9.54 18.36 0.38
CA GLU A 51 -10.29 18.79 -0.81
C GLU A 51 -11.34 17.75 -1.23
N GLY A 52 -10.96 16.48 -1.22
CA GLY A 52 -11.82 15.34 -1.57
C GLY A 52 -12.95 15.03 -0.59
N GLY A 53 -13.06 15.77 0.51
CA GLY A 53 -14.21 15.74 1.41
C GLY A 53 -14.01 14.97 2.72
N TRP A 54 -12.80 14.47 3.00
CA TRP A 54 -12.50 13.79 4.25
C TRP A 54 -12.60 14.77 5.43
N ALA A 55 -13.45 14.50 6.43
CA ALA A 55 -13.65 15.43 7.54
C ALA A 55 -12.45 15.50 8.49
N VAL A 56 -11.71 14.40 8.65
CA VAL A 56 -10.47 14.35 9.41
C VAL A 56 -9.36 13.75 8.55
N VAL A 57 -8.18 14.38 8.58
CA VAL A 57 -6.98 13.95 7.85
C VAL A 57 -5.82 13.86 8.84
N ALA A 58 -5.38 12.63 9.10
CA ALA A 58 -4.29 12.37 10.05
C ALA A 58 -2.92 12.25 9.37
N THR A 59 -1.87 12.59 10.11
CA THR A 59 -0.49 12.17 9.80
C THR A 59 -0.35 10.65 9.88
N GLU A 60 0.81 10.14 9.52
CA GLU A 60 1.40 8.88 9.96
C GLU A 60 1.80 8.92 11.45
N GLU A 61 2.44 7.87 11.95
CA GLU A 61 3.05 7.92 13.28
C GLU A 61 4.09 9.03 13.37
N CYS A 62 4.11 9.74 14.50
CA CYS A 62 4.86 10.96 14.71
C CYS A 62 5.74 10.85 15.95
N ASP A 63 7.04 10.61 15.73
CA ASP A 63 8.03 10.41 16.78
C ASP A 63 8.13 11.65 17.68
N ILE A 64 7.92 11.47 19.00
CA ILE A 64 7.89 12.59 19.95
C ILE A 64 9.25 12.93 20.55
N HIS A 65 10.23 12.03 20.46
CA HIS A 65 11.54 12.19 21.11
C HIS A 65 12.62 11.34 20.43
N PRO A 66 13.90 11.77 20.40
CA PRO A 66 14.99 11.01 19.80
C PRO A 66 15.25 9.61 20.41
N SER A 67 14.71 9.30 21.60
CA SER A 67 14.78 7.94 22.18
C SER A 67 13.82 6.95 21.51
N SER A 68 13.03 7.44 20.56
CA SER A 68 12.11 6.70 19.72
C SER A 68 12.32 7.14 18.27
N ASP A 69 13.47 6.77 17.72
CA ASP A 69 13.86 7.12 16.35
C ASP A 69 13.62 5.93 15.43
N VAL A 70 12.67 6.08 14.49
CA VAL A 70 12.23 5.01 13.57
C VAL A 70 13.05 4.91 12.29
N LEU A 71 14.08 5.74 12.12
CA LEU A 71 14.96 5.62 10.95
C LEU A 71 15.53 4.19 10.87
N PRO A 72 15.41 3.55 9.69
CA PRO A 72 15.37 4.17 8.37
C PRO A 72 13.98 4.43 7.79
N TYR A 73 12.88 4.09 8.48
CA TYR A 73 11.53 4.36 8.00
C TYR A 73 11.27 5.87 7.97
N HIS A 74 10.60 6.34 6.92
CA HIS A 74 10.37 7.77 6.68
C HIS A 74 8.99 8.18 7.22
N GLU A 75 8.93 8.44 8.52
CA GLU A 75 7.71 8.83 9.23
C GLU A 75 7.74 10.29 9.73
N ALA A 76 6.66 10.72 10.37
CA ALA A 76 6.57 12.05 10.96
C ALA A 76 7.41 12.17 12.24
N ARG A 77 7.74 13.41 12.61
CA ARG A 77 8.61 13.69 13.75
C ARG A 77 8.25 15.04 14.35
N LEU A 78 8.22 15.14 15.68
CA LEU A 78 7.87 16.37 16.41
C LEU A 78 8.78 16.62 17.62
N TRP A 79 10.09 16.57 17.39
CA TRP A 79 11.08 16.69 18.47
C TRP A 79 11.30 18.13 18.92
N ASP A 80 11.20 19.08 17.99
CA ASP A 80 11.55 20.48 18.18
C ASP A 80 10.64 21.44 17.38
N ILE A 81 11.04 22.71 17.32
CA ILE A 81 10.29 23.79 16.67
C ILE A 81 10.39 23.72 15.13
N GLU A 82 11.46 23.17 14.57
CA GLU A 82 11.60 23.04 13.11
C GLU A 82 10.67 21.95 12.59
N ASP A 83 10.58 20.85 13.33
CA ASP A 83 9.58 19.82 13.08
C ASP A 83 8.15 20.38 13.20
N GLN A 84 7.88 21.25 14.19
CA GLN A 84 6.60 21.94 14.33
C GLN A 84 6.27 22.80 13.09
N HIS A 85 7.23 23.58 12.59
CA HIS A 85 7.03 24.40 11.39
C HIS A 85 6.75 23.54 10.16
N ARG A 86 7.41 22.39 10.02
CA ARG A 86 7.15 21.45 8.91
C ARG A 86 5.73 20.91 8.95
N HIS A 87 5.24 20.57 10.13
CA HIS A 87 3.88 20.08 10.32
C HIS A 87 2.82 21.16 10.01
N ALA A 88 3.08 22.43 10.34
CA ALA A 88 2.15 23.52 10.05
C ALA A 88 1.81 23.62 8.56
N ILE A 89 2.75 23.28 7.65
CA ILE A 89 2.51 23.23 6.20
C ILE A 89 1.39 22.24 5.84
N MET A 90 1.38 21.06 6.47
CA MET A 90 0.35 20.05 6.26
C MET A 90 -0.98 20.47 6.87
N VAL A 91 -0.95 21.04 8.09
CA VAL A 91 -2.14 21.54 8.78
C VAL A 91 -2.83 22.62 7.94
N ASP A 92 -2.09 23.62 7.46
CA ASP A 92 -2.63 24.70 6.61
C ASP A 92 -3.28 24.14 5.35
N ALA A 93 -2.66 23.14 4.70
CA ALA A 93 -3.20 22.50 3.51
C ALA A 93 -4.50 21.72 3.78
N VAL A 94 -4.64 21.13 4.97
CA VAL A 94 -5.87 20.43 5.39
C VAL A 94 -6.98 21.42 5.75
N HIS A 95 -6.65 22.46 6.53
CA HIS A 95 -7.59 23.50 6.96
C HIS A 95 -8.14 24.33 5.81
N ALA A 96 -7.38 24.51 4.73
CA ALA A 96 -7.82 25.21 3.52
C ALA A 96 -9.13 24.66 2.92
N HIS A 97 -9.47 23.40 3.22
CA HIS A 97 -10.69 22.73 2.76
C HIS A 97 -11.67 22.40 3.89
N GLY A 98 -11.50 23.01 5.07
CA GLY A 98 -12.40 22.88 6.22
C GLY A 98 -12.37 21.51 6.92
N SER A 99 -11.31 20.73 6.70
CA SER A 99 -11.06 19.45 7.39
C SER A 99 -10.29 19.67 8.68
N LEU A 100 -10.45 18.76 9.63
CA LEU A 100 -9.65 18.72 10.85
C LEU A 100 -8.34 17.98 10.58
N ALA A 101 -7.22 18.52 11.06
CA ALA A 101 -5.92 17.88 11.03
C ALA A 101 -5.68 17.08 12.32
N ALA A 102 -5.20 15.84 12.20
CA ALA A 102 -4.88 14.99 13.34
C ALA A 102 -3.42 14.53 13.31
N VAL A 103 -2.81 14.34 14.49
CA VAL A 103 -1.44 13.82 14.63
C VAL A 103 -1.39 12.58 15.52
N GLU A 104 -0.68 11.55 15.06
CA GLU A 104 -0.46 10.29 15.79
C GLU A 104 0.85 10.30 16.57
N LEU A 105 0.83 10.80 17.81
CA LEU A 105 2.05 10.89 18.63
C LEU A 105 2.51 9.51 19.12
N VAL A 106 3.78 9.17 18.89
CA VAL A 106 4.34 7.86 19.25
C VAL A 106 5.68 7.94 20.00
N HIS A 107 5.85 6.99 20.93
CA HIS A 107 7.15 6.48 21.36
C HIS A 107 7.12 4.97 21.15
N ASN A 108 7.98 4.41 20.32
CA ASN A 108 7.88 3.06 19.77
C ASN A 108 8.50 1.96 20.64
N GLY A 109 9.22 2.31 21.72
CA GLY A 109 9.66 1.33 22.72
C GLY A 109 10.47 0.16 22.12
N HIS A 110 9.95 -1.08 22.22
CA HIS A 110 10.64 -2.29 21.75
C HIS A 110 10.83 -2.39 20.23
N VAL A 111 10.21 -1.52 19.43
CA VAL A 111 10.23 -1.64 17.96
C VAL A 111 11.37 -0.84 17.30
N VAL A 112 11.92 0.15 18.00
CA VAL A 112 13.01 0.98 17.47
C VAL A 112 14.37 0.46 17.88
N SER A 113 15.36 0.76 17.04
CA SER A 113 16.77 0.54 17.33
C SER A 113 17.55 1.85 17.48
N ASN A 114 16.89 3.01 17.33
CA ASN A 114 17.48 4.35 17.45
C ASN A 114 18.74 4.50 16.58
N ARG A 115 18.67 4.08 15.32
CA ARG A 115 19.86 3.97 14.43
C ARG A 115 20.48 5.33 14.14
N TYR A 116 19.65 6.37 14.03
CA TYR A 116 20.10 7.73 13.79
C TYR A 116 20.47 8.44 15.09
N SER A 117 19.60 8.43 16.10
CA SER A 117 19.85 9.16 17.35
C SER A 117 20.93 8.54 18.23
N ARG A 118 21.14 7.21 18.11
CA ARG A 118 22.05 6.38 18.91
C ARG A 118 21.79 6.44 20.42
N LEU A 119 20.61 6.92 20.82
CA LEU A 119 20.22 6.90 22.22
C LEU A 119 19.86 5.47 22.65
N PRO A 120 20.06 5.11 23.93
CA PRO A 120 19.56 3.85 24.46
C PRO A 120 18.06 3.71 24.19
N VAL A 121 17.66 2.52 23.72
CA VAL A 121 16.24 2.20 23.56
C VAL A 121 15.64 2.05 24.94
N LEU A 122 14.55 2.77 25.20
CA LEU A 122 13.82 2.69 26.47
C LEU A 122 12.51 1.95 26.22
N ALA A 123 12.23 0.92 27.02
CA ALA A 123 11.00 0.15 26.91
C ALA A 123 10.51 -0.38 28.27
N VAL A 124 9.45 -1.19 28.26
CA VAL A 124 8.79 -1.64 29.50
C VAL A 124 9.67 -2.60 30.32
N SER A 125 10.48 -3.43 29.65
CA SER A 125 11.34 -4.48 30.24
C SER A 125 12.70 -4.58 29.53
N ASP A 126 13.70 -5.17 30.19
CA ASP A 126 15.04 -5.41 29.62
C ASP A 126 14.99 -6.61 28.66
N MET A 127 14.85 -6.36 27.36
CA MET A 127 14.70 -7.40 26.33
C MET A 127 15.24 -6.94 24.97
N PRO A 128 15.50 -7.87 24.03
CA PRO A 128 15.73 -7.51 22.64
C PRO A 128 14.63 -6.62 22.07
N VAL A 129 15.00 -5.81 21.10
CA VAL A 129 14.02 -5.17 20.21
C VAL A 129 13.34 -6.23 19.33
N VAL A 130 12.17 -5.92 18.76
CA VAL A 130 11.39 -6.89 17.96
C VAL A 130 12.13 -7.35 16.70
N GLY A 131 12.95 -6.48 16.11
CA GLY A 131 13.76 -6.79 14.93
C GLY A 131 15.04 -7.59 15.22
N TYR A 132 15.72 -8.01 14.17
CA TYR A 132 17.02 -8.71 14.26
C TYR A 132 18.23 -7.78 14.50
N ASP A 133 17.98 -6.52 14.86
CA ASP A 133 19.06 -5.60 15.22
C ASP A 133 19.76 -6.11 16.49
N PRO A 134 21.11 -6.07 16.56
CA PRO A 134 21.87 -6.58 17.70
C PRO A 134 21.86 -5.57 18.87
N VAL A 135 20.69 -5.05 19.23
CA VAL A 135 20.47 -4.09 20.32
C VAL A 135 19.36 -4.59 21.25
N GLN A 136 19.35 -4.08 22.47
CA GLN A 136 18.35 -4.39 23.48
C GLN A 136 17.76 -3.11 24.04
N ALA A 137 16.50 -3.17 24.45
CA ALA A 137 15.85 -2.11 25.19
C ALA A 137 16.18 -2.21 26.67
N SER A 138 16.34 -1.06 27.31
CA SER A 138 16.47 -0.92 28.75
C SER A 138 15.10 -0.74 29.40
N ALA A 139 14.85 -1.49 30.48
CA ALA A 139 13.65 -1.33 31.28
C ALA A 139 13.59 0.08 31.88
N MET A 140 12.51 0.81 31.58
CA MET A 140 12.30 2.15 32.09
C MET A 140 12.21 2.17 33.62
N THR A 141 12.94 3.08 34.25
CA THR A 141 12.71 3.45 35.65
C THR A 141 11.46 4.34 35.77
N ARG A 142 10.96 4.56 36.99
CA ARG A 142 9.90 5.56 37.24
C ARG A 142 10.26 6.95 36.70
N ARG A 143 11.55 7.32 36.73
CA ARG A 143 12.02 8.60 36.17
C ARG A 143 11.92 8.62 34.65
N ASP A 144 12.21 7.50 33.99
CA ASP A 144 12.09 7.40 32.54
C ASP A 144 10.63 7.45 32.10
N ILE A 145 9.74 6.77 32.83
CA ILE A 145 8.28 6.86 32.61
C ILE A 145 7.79 8.31 32.75
N ALA A 146 8.20 9.01 33.82
CA ALA A 146 7.86 10.42 34.01
C ALA A 146 8.44 11.33 32.90
N ASN A 147 9.63 10.99 32.37
CA ASN A 147 10.20 11.70 31.23
C ASN A 147 9.40 11.48 29.95
N VAL A 148 8.98 10.25 29.65
CA VAL A 148 8.14 9.93 28.48
C VAL A 148 6.83 10.69 28.53
N ARG A 149 6.17 10.71 29.68
CA ARG A 149 4.97 11.53 29.90
C ARG A 149 5.20 13.00 29.60
N ARG A 150 6.30 13.57 30.13
CA ARG A 150 6.69 14.95 29.85
C ARG A 150 6.98 15.19 28.36
N TRP A 151 7.63 14.25 27.67
CA TRP A 151 7.90 14.34 26.23
C TRP A 151 6.60 14.31 25.42
N HIS A 152 5.69 13.40 25.74
CA HIS A 152 4.38 13.30 25.11
C HIS A 152 3.56 14.58 25.30
N ARG A 153 3.51 15.11 26.54
CA ARG A 153 2.89 16.40 26.84
C ARG A 153 3.49 17.55 26.01
N ASN A 154 4.82 17.60 25.90
CA ASN A 154 5.49 18.64 25.11
C ASN A 154 5.19 18.50 23.61
N ALA A 155 5.12 17.28 23.08
CA ALA A 155 4.74 17.03 21.70
C ALA A 155 3.27 17.40 21.44
N ALA A 156 2.35 17.11 22.37
CA ALA A 156 0.96 17.56 22.30
C ALA A 156 0.86 19.09 22.23
N LEU A 157 1.63 19.81 23.06
CA LEU A 157 1.69 21.28 23.00
C LEU A 157 2.22 21.78 21.65
N ARG A 158 3.29 21.19 21.11
CA ARG A 158 3.80 21.54 19.77
C ARG A 158 2.79 21.23 18.69
N ALA A 159 2.04 20.14 18.80
CA ALA A 159 1.01 19.78 17.86
C ALA A 159 -0.11 20.83 17.83
N ARG A 160 -0.62 21.23 19.00
CA ARG A 160 -1.56 22.35 19.12
C ARG A 160 -0.98 23.63 18.51
N ASP A 161 0.28 23.93 18.79
CA ASP A 161 0.94 25.15 18.30
C ASP A 161 1.24 25.09 16.79
N ALA A 162 1.30 23.90 16.18
CA ALA A 162 1.30 23.70 14.73
C ALA A 162 -0.11 23.81 14.11
N GLY A 163 -1.16 23.82 14.93
CA GLY A 163 -2.56 23.95 14.51
C GLY A 163 -3.33 22.64 14.38
N PHE A 164 -2.83 21.51 14.89
CA PHE A 164 -3.60 20.26 14.89
C PHE A 164 -4.87 20.36 15.74
N ASP A 165 -5.96 19.80 15.24
CA ASP A 165 -7.26 19.76 15.91
C ASP A 165 -7.45 18.52 16.78
N ILE A 166 -6.77 17.43 16.46
CA ILE A 166 -6.87 16.15 17.16
C ILE A 166 -5.47 15.61 17.47
N VAL A 167 -5.24 15.25 18.73
CA VAL A 167 -3.98 14.69 19.21
C VAL A 167 -4.22 13.29 19.75
N TYR A 168 -3.47 12.32 19.23
CA TYR A 168 -3.61 10.92 19.61
C TYR A 168 -2.71 10.54 20.79
N VAL A 169 -3.22 9.63 21.62
CA VAL A 169 -2.41 8.64 22.34
C VAL A 169 -2.49 7.33 21.58
N TYR A 170 -1.35 6.73 21.25
CA TYR A 170 -1.26 5.55 20.40
C TYR A 170 -0.83 4.30 21.18
N ALA A 171 -1.65 3.24 21.09
CA ALA A 171 -1.44 1.92 21.67
C ALA A 171 -1.94 0.81 20.72
N GLY A 172 -1.43 0.78 19.49
CA GLY A 172 -1.82 -0.22 18.49
C GLY A 172 -0.64 -0.85 17.75
N HIS A 173 -0.98 -1.86 16.93
CA HIS A 173 -0.13 -2.53 15.95
C HIS A 173 1.15 -3.23 16.47
N ASP A 174 1.34 -3.37 17.78
CA ASP A 174 2.61 -3.77 18.40
C ASP A 174 3.75 -2.81 18.02
N LEU A 175 3.44 -1.52 17.85
CA LEU A 175 4.39 -0.47 17.43
C LEU A 175 4.62 0.63 18.48
N ALA A 176 3.83 0.65 19.56
CA ALA A 176 3.80 1.77 20.49
C ALA A 176 4.05 1.36 21.95
N LEU A 177 4.82 2.16 22.69
CA LEU A 177 5.17 1.94 24.08
C LEU A 177 3.96 1.73 25.00
N PRO A 178 2.85 2.49 24.91
CA PRO A 178 1.68 2.22 25.74
C PRO A 178 1.10 0.82 25.52
N MET A 179 1.14 0.29 24.29
CA MET A 179 0.74 -1.09 24.00
C MET A 179 1.70 -2.10 24.63
N HIS A 180 3.01 -1.86 24.59
CA HIS A 180 4.00 -2.71 25.26
C HIS A 180 3.79 -2.73 26.79
N PHE A 181 3.39 -1.61 27.40
CA PHE A 181 3.01 -1.58 28.81
C PHE A 181 1.73 -2.37 29.10
N ILE A 182 0.76 -2.35 28.18
CA ILE A 182 -0.47 -3.13 28.32
C ILE A 182 -0.19 -4.63 28.14
N SER A 183 0.56 -5.04 27.11
CA SER A 183 0.70 -6.45 26.74
C SER A 183 1.57 -7.25 27.72
N ARG A 184 1.07 -8.41 28.14
CA ARG A 184 1.79 -9.35 29.02
C ARG A 184 3.02 -9.97 28.35
N ARG A 185 3.09 -9.95 27.02
CA ARG A 185 4.24 -10.41 26.23
C ARG A 185 5.48 -9.58 26.56
N TYR A 186 5.30 -8.28 26.75
CA TYR A 186 6.40 -7.35 26.96
C TYR A 186 6.55 -6.94 28.43
N ASN A 187 5.45 -6.68 29.14
CA ASN A 187 5.48 -6.13 30.49
C ASN A 187 5.70 -7.22 31.55
N GLN A 188 6.94 -7.32 32.03
CA GLN A 188 7.36 -8.24 33.10
C GLN A 188 7.56 -7.51 34.44
N ARG A 189 7.07 -6.27 34.56
CA ARG A 189 7.31 -5.43 35.73
C ARG A 189 6.53 -5.95 36.95
N THR A 190 7.10 -5.68 38.13
CA THR A 190 6.51 -6.02 39.43
C THR A 190 6.14 -4.79 40.26
N ASP A 191 6.34 -3.59 39.69
CA ASP A 191 5.95 -2.32 40.29
C ASP A 191 4.51 -1.92 39.89
N GLU A 192 4.11 -0.69 40.20
CA GLU A 192 2.77 -0.17 39.92
C GLU A 192 2.43 -0.03 38.43
N TYR A 193 3.38 -0.30 37.52
CA TYR A 193 3.16 -0.32 36.08
C TYR A 193 3.10 -1.74 35.49
N GLY A 194 3.16 -2.79 36.32
CA GLY A 194 3.07 -4.19 35.87
C GLY A 194 2.17 -5.09 36.71
N GLY A 195 2.03 -6.34 36.28
CA GLY A 195 1.16 -7.33 36.91
C GLY A 195 -0.31 -7.16 36.51
N SER A 196 -1.13 -6.58 37.39
CA SER A 196 -2.57 -6.42 37.16
C SER A 196 -2.86 -5.60 35.90
N LEU A 197 -4.03 -5.82 35.28
CA LEU A 197 -4.44 -5.03 34.11
C LEU A 197 -4.52 -3.53 34.43
N GLU A 198 -5.01 -3.17 35.62
CA GLU A 198 -5.04 -1.78 36.10
C GLU A 198 -3.65 -1.12 36.09
N ASN A 199 -2.62 -1.84 36.56
CA ASN A 199 -1.25 -1.35 36.56
C ASN A 199 -0.67 -1.25 35.14
N ARG A 200 -0.94 -2.24 34.29
CA ARG A 200 -0.47 -2.27 32.89
C ARG A 200 -1.08 -1.14 32.04
N VAL A 201 -2.33 -0.77 32.32
CA VAL A 201 -3.04 0.35 31.65
C VAL A 201 -2.61 1.72 32.20
N ARG A 202 -1.93 1.77 33.35
CA ARG A 202 -1.60 3.02 34.07
C ARG A 202 -0.90 4.04 33.18
N LEU A 203 0.15 3.65 32.45
CA LEU A 203 0.86 4.58 31.56
C LEU A 203 -0.08 5.19 30.52
N THR A 204 -0.90 4.37 29.87
CA THR A 204 -1.87 4.82 28.87
C THR A 204 -2.87 5.80 29.44
N ARG A 205 -3.41 5.52 30.63
CA ARG A 205 -4.31 6.44 31.34
C ARG A 205 -3.62 7.78 31.63
N GLU A 206 -2.41 7.73 32.17
CA GLU A 206 -1.65 8.93 32.52
C GLU A 206 -1.30 9.78 31.29
N LEU A 207 -0.99 9.15 30.15
CA LEU A 207 -0.77 9.87 28.89
C LEU A 207 -2.05 10.53 28.37
N LEU A 208 -3.20 9.85 28.44
CA LEU A 208 -4.49 10.42 28.06
C LEU A 208 -4.86 11.62 28.94
N GLU A 209 -4.65 11.51 30.25
CA GLU A 209 -4.89 12.59 31.22
C GLU A 209 -3.93 13.78 30.96
N ASP A 210 -2.63 13.53 30.84
CA ASP A 210 -1.62 14.57 30.58
C ASP A 210 -1.87 15.31 29.26
N THR A 211 -2.30 14.59 28.21
CA THR A 211 -2.63 15.18 26.90
C THR A 211 -3.89 16.04 26.99
N ARG A 212 -4.95 15.54 27.62
CA ARG A 212 -6.19 16.31 27.84
C ARG A 212 -5.92 17.57 28.65
N ASP A 213 -5.12 17.49 29.71
CA ASP A 213 -4.76 18.64 30.53
C ASP A 213 -3.90 19.68 29.76
N ALA A 214 -3.17 19.24 28.73
CA ALA A 214 -2.30 20.12 27.95
C ALA A 214 -3.02 20.84 26.80
N VAL A 215 -3.97 20.16 26.14
CA VAL A 215 -4.57 20.65 24.88
C VAL A 215 -6.08 20.42 24.75
N GLY A 216 -6.73 19.72 25.71
CA GLY A 216 -8.13 19.27 25.60
C GLY A 216 -9.18 20.39 25.61
N ASP A 217 -8.78 21.63 25.88
CA ASP A 217 -9.63 22.81 25.77
C ASP A 217 -9.84 23.27 24.32
N VAL A 218 -8.94 22.89 23.41
CA VAL A 218 -8.95 23.31 22.00
C VAL A 218 -8.80 22.16 21.00
N CYS A 219 -8.17 21.04 21.39
CA CYS A 219 -7.97 19.86 20.58
C CYS A 219 -8.81 18.68 21.10
N GLY A 220 -9.32 17.83 20.20
CA GLY A 220 -9.84 16.52 20.57
C GLY A 220 -8.72 15.56 20.96
N VAL A 221 -8.92 14.75 22.01
CA VAL A 221 -7.95 13.72 22.40
C VAL A 221 -8.43 12.35 21.92
N ALA A 222 -7.75 11.78 20.93
CA ALA A 222 -8.06 10.45 20.40
C ALA A 222 -7.23 9.36 21.08
N PHE A 223 -7.80 8.17 21.25
CA PHE A 223 -7.06 6.99 21.68
C PHE A 223 -7.11 5.94 20.60
N ARG A 224 -5.96 5.64 19.98
CA ARG A 224 -5.86 4.55 19.02
C ARG A 224 -5.40 3.27 19.68
N PHE A 225 -6.27 2.26 19.69
CA PHE A 225 -6.08 1.05 20.48
C PHE A 225 -6.31 -0.21 19.64
N ALA A 226 -5.31 -1.10 19.64
CA ALA A 226 -5.50 -2.46 19.14
C ALA A 226 -6.25 -3.29 20.18
N VAL A 227 -7.51 -3.59 19.90
CA VAL A 227 -8.38 -4.32 20.84
C VAL A 227 -8.07 -5.82 20.89
N ASP A 228 -7.30 -6.33 19.93
CA ASP A 228 -6.94 -7.73 19.80
C ASP A 228 -5.54 -7.87 19.17
N GLU A 229 -4.72 -8.81 19.66
CA GLU A 229 -3.42 -9.18 19.07
C GLU A 229 -3.51 -10.42 18.15
N LEU A 230 -4.66 -11.10 18.10
CA LEU A 230 -4.85 -12.41 17.45
C LEU A 230 -3.88 -13.50 17.93
N LEU A 231 -3.44 -13.39 19.18
CA LEU A 231 -2.56 -14.36 19.85
C LEU A 231 -3.28 -15.22 20.90
N GLY A 232 -4.61 -15.13 20.96
CA GLY A 232 -5.40 -15.83 21.98
C GLY A 232 -4.96 -15.45 23.39
N SER A 233 -4.92 -16.42 24.31
CA SER A 233 -4.59 -16.19 25.72
C SER A 233 -3.21 -15.55 25.96
N ASP A 234 -2.31 -15.60 24.98
CA ASP A 234 -0.95 -15.06 25.11
C ASP A 234 -0.87 -13.55 24.84
N GLY A 235 -1.90 -12.96 24.23
CA GLY A 235 -1.98 -11.52 23.94
C GLY A 235 -3.20 -10.83 24.57
N ILE A 236 -3.43 -9.59 24.14
CA ILE A 236 -4.69 -8.86 24.34
C ILE A 236 -5.75 -9.48 23.43
N CYS A 237 -6.94 -9.77 23.98
CA CYS A 237 -8.08 -10.26 23.22
C CYS A 237 -9.32 -9.38 23.40
N SER A 238 -10.04 -9.17 22.30
CA SER A 238 -11.22 -8.31 22.21
C SER A 238 -12.40 -8.76 23.08
N ASP A 239 -12.48 -10.05 23.42
CA ASP A 239 -13.52 -10.61 24.28
C ASP A 239 -13.17 -10.60 25.78
N THR A 240 -11.93 -10.27 26.13
CA THR A 240 -11.40 -10.28 27.50
C THR A 240 -10.63 -8.99 27.83
N GLU A 241 -9.29 -9.00 27.80
CA GLU A 241 -8.48 -7.85 28.25
C GLU A 241 -8.75 -6.58 27.42
N GLY A 242 -8.91 -6.71 26.09
CA GLY A 242 -9.24 -5.59 25.22
C GLY A 242 -10.57 -4.94 25.61
N ARG A 243 -11.56 -5.74 25.99
CA ARG A 243 -12.85 -5.27 26.50
C ARG A 243 -12.69 -4.52 27.83
N GLU A 244 -12.00 -5.11 28.80
CA GLU A 244 -11.79 -4.52 30.12
C GLU A 244 -11.03 -3.18 30.03
N ILE A 245 -10.07 -3.05 29.12
CA ILE A 245 -9.34 -1.80 28.87
C ILE A 245 -10.30 -0.70 28.37
N VAL A 246 -11.17 -1.04 27.41
CA VAL A 246 -12.20 -0.11 26.92
C VAL A 246 -13.14 0.29 28.05
N GLU A 247 -13.59 -0.64 28.90
CA GLU A 247 -14.43 -0.32 30.06
C GLU A 247 -13.72 0.62 31.06
N MET A 248 -12.43 0.38 31.34
CA MET A 248 -11.63 1.19 32.28
C MET A 248 -11.37 2.62 31.81
N LEU A 249 -11.31 2.84 30.49
CA LEU A 249 -10.96 4.12 29.86
C LEU A 249 -12.13 4.74 29.10
N ALA A 250 -13.33 4.16 29.16
CA ALA A 250 -14.46 4.38 28.24
C ALA A 250 -14.70 5.86 27.88
N GLU A 251 -14.69 6.73 28.89
CA GLU A 251 -15.04 8.15 28.76
C GLU A 251 -13.84 9.09 28.84
N LEU A 252 -12.62 8.55 28.91
CA LEU A 252 -11.39 9.32 29.05
C LEU A 252 -10.97 10.03 27.76
N PRO A 253 -10.88 9.34 26.58
CA PRO A 253 -10.65 10.01 25.31
C PRO A 253 -11.93 10.66 24.78
N ASP A 254 -11.77 11.55 23.81
CA ASP A 254 -12.87 12.15 23.05
C ASP A 254 -13.24 11.33 21.80
N LEU A 255 -12.36 10.43 21.36
CA LEU A 255 -12.56 9.53 20.23
C LEU A 255 -11.81 8.22 20.46
N TRP A 256 -12.45 7.09 20.17
CA TRP A 256 -11.81 5.79 20.08
C TRP A 256 -11.50 5.46 18.63
N ASP A 257 -10.23 5.22 18.30
CA ASP A 257 -9.78 4.68 17.01
C ASP A 257 -9.35 3.24 17.22
N VAL A 258 -10.12 2.26 16.73
CA VAL A 258 -9.94 0.85 17.09
C VAL A 258 -9.54 -0.01 15.90
N ASN A 259 -8.56 -0.88 16.15
CA ASN A 259 -8.00 -1.79 15.16
C ASN A 259 -7.58 -3.13 15.78
N VAL A 260 -6.90 -3.96 14.98
CA VAL A 260 -6.35 -5.26 15.37
C VAL A 260 -4.84 -5.23 15.15
N SER A 261 -4.08 -5.78 16.11
CA SER A 261 -2.63 -5.90 16.05
C SER A 261 -2.19 -7.27 15.51
N ASP A 262 -1.02 -7.40 14.90
CA ASP A 262 -0.09 -6.34 14.49
C ASP A 262 -0.53 -5.62 13.20
N TRP A 263 0.33 -4.79 12.61
CA TRP A 263 0.00 -4.08 11.36
C TRP A 263 -0.40 -5.01 10.22
N ALA A 264 0.16 -6.22 10.15
CA ALA A 264 -0.21 -7.19 9.13
C ALA A 264 -1.64 -7.71 9.32
N ASN A 265 -2.17 -7.71 10.55
CA ASN A 265 -3.57 -8.03 10.88
C ASN A 265 -4.51 -6.82 10.75
N ASP A 266 -4.00 -5.61 10.87
CA ASP A 266 -4.78 -4.41 10.57
C ASP A 266 -4.99 -4.25 9.05
N SER A 267 -3.89 -4.28 8.32
CA SER A 267 -3.85 -3.97 6.89
C SER A 267 -3.83 -5.23 6.01
N VAL A 268 -4.69 -6.21 6.34
CA VAL A 268 -4.84 -7.47 5.59
C VAL A 268 -5.14 -7.20 4.12
N THR A 269 -4.45 -7.90 3.21
CA THR A 269 -4.67 -7.79 1.76
C THR A 269 -5.99 -8.42 1.34
N ALA A 270 -6.50 -8.04 0.17
CA ALA A 270 -7.72 -8.64 -0.37
C ALA A 270 -7.58 -10.15 -0.64
N ARG A 271 -6.35 -10.65 -0.74
CA ARG A 271 -6.05 -12.07 -0.86
C ARG A 271 -6.44 -12.88 0.36
N PHE A 272 -6.37 -12.29 1.55
CA PHE A 272 -6.53 -13.00 2.82
C PHE A 272 -7.67 -12.48 3.70
N GLY A 273 -8.27 -11.33 3.36
CA GLY A 273 -9.36 -10.76 4.15
C GLY A 273 -10.29 -9.90 3.31
N GLU A 274 -11.57 -9.95 3.64
CA GLU A 274 -12.63 -9.20 2.97
C GLU A 274 -12.79 -7.77 3.52
N GLU A 275 -13.60 -6.97 2.85
CA GLU A 275 -14.04 -5.67 3.40
C GLU A 275 -14.80 -5.89 4.72
N GLY A 276 -14.51 -5.08 5.73
CA GLY A 276 -15.12 -5.17 7.06
C GLY A 276 -14.60 -6.32 7.95
N ALA A 277 -13.50 -6.98 7.58
CA ALA A 277 -12.98 -8.16 8.31
C ALA A 277 -12.67 -7.93 9.81
N GLN A 278 -12.47 -6.67 10.24
CA GLN A 278 -12.21 -6.35 11.65
C GLN A 278 -13.50 -6.21 12.50
N GLU A 279 -14.69 -6.14 11.89
CA GLU A 279 -15.97 -5.94 12.61
C GLU A 279 -16.18 -6.88 13.81
N PRO A 280 -15.88 -8.20 13.73
CA PRO A 280 -16.04 -9.10 14.87
C PRO A 280 -15.23 -8.69 16.12
N TYR A 281 -14.06 -8.07 15.91
CA TYR A 281 -13.15 -7.68 16.99
C TYR A 281 -13.48 -6.31 17.56
N VAL A 282 -14.07 -5.40 16.77
CA VAL A 282 -14.28 -3.99 17.20
C VAL A 282 -15.73 -3.66 17.58
N SER A 283 -16.71 -4.47 17.16
CA SER A 283 -18.14 -4.16 17.32
C SER A 283 -18.64 -4.02 18.77
N PHE A 284 -17.86 -4.49 19.75
CA PHE A 284 -18.21 -4.37 21.16
C PHE A 284 -17.93 -2.95 21.70
N VAL A 285 -17.00 -2.21 21.10
CA VAL A 285 -16.47 -0.94 21.65
C VAL A 285 -17.58 0.09 21.78
N LYS A 286 -18.40 0.27 20.73
CA LYS A 286 -19.49 1.26 20.75
C LYS A 286 -20.55 1.01 21.82
N LYS A 287 -20.64 -0.22 22.36
CA LYS A 287 -21.56 -0.57 23.44
C LYS A 287 -21.05 -0.17 24.82
N LEU A 288 -19.79 0.24 24.93
CA LEU A 288 -19.09 0.48 26.20
C LEU A 288 -18.77 1.95 26.47
N THR A 289 -18.90 2.81 25.46
CA THR A 289 -18.56 4.23 25.55
C THR A 289 -19.63 5.09 24.90
N THR A 290 -19.84 6.28 25.44
CA THR A 290 -20.67 7.32 24.81
C THR A 290 -19.89 8.12 23.76
N LYS A 291 -18.56 8.01 23.75
CA LYS A 291 -17.67 8.69 22.82
C LYS A 291 -17.79 8.12 21.41
N PRO A 292 -17.47 8.90 20.36
CA PRO A 292 -17.43 8.40 19.00
C PRO A 292 -16.38 7.28 18.84
N VAL A 293 -16.69 6.32 17.98
CA VAL A 293 -15.80 5.21 17.60
C VAL A 293 -15.53 5.26 16.10
N VAL A 294 -14.26 5.34 15.72
CA VAL A 294 -13.78 5.15 14.36
C VAL A 294 -13.08 3.79 14.26
N GLY A 295 -13.28 3.10 13.15
CA GLY A 295 -12.65 1.80 12.88
C GLY A 295 -12.42 1.61 11.39
N VAL A 296 -11.50 0.71 11.05
CA VAL A 296 -11.09 0.44 9.68
C VAL A 296 -11.56 -0.93 9.19
N GLY A 297 -11.70 -1.07 7.88
CA GLY A 297 -12.13 -2.34 7.27
C GLY A 297 -11.92 -2.38 5.76
N ARG A 298 -10.99 -1.58 5.22
CA ARG A 298 -10.85 -1.38 3.76
C ARG A 298 -12.17 -0.98 3.10
N PHE A 299 -12.96 -0.14 3.77
CA PHE A 299 -14.28 0.28 3.29
C PHE A 299 -14.17 1.05 1.95
N THR A 300 -14.68 0.47 0.86
CA THR A 300 -14.82 1.11 -0.46
C THR A 300 -16.29 1.21 -0.89
N SER A 301 -17.15 0.33 -0.37
CA SER A 301 -18.59 0.34 -0.64
C SER A 301 -19.33 1.34 0.25
N ALA A 302 -20.01 2.32 -0.35
CA ALA A 302 -20.85 3.28 0.38
C ALA A 302 -21.98 2.56 1.16
N ASP A 303 -22.53 1.48 0.62
CA ASP A 303 -23.55 0.67 1.31
C ASP A 303 -22.96 -0.05 2.53
N ALA A 304 -21.73 -0.58 2.44
CA ALA A 304 -21.05 -1.19 3.58
C ALA A 304 -20.79 -0.15 4.68
N MET A 305 -20.37 1.06 4.31
CA MET A 305 -20.17 2.18 5.23
C MET A 305 -21.45 2.56 5.97
N VAL A 306 -22.56 2.76 5.25
CA VAL A 306 -23.87 3.05 5.88
C VAL A 306 -24.25 1.96 6.87
N ALA A 307 -24.02 0.70 6.50
CA ALA A 307 -24.38 -0.42 7.33
C ALA A 307 -23.57 -0.46 8.65
N GLN A 308 -22.31 -0.05 8.65
CA GLN A 308 -21.50 0.10 9.88
C GLN A 308 -22.10 1.14 10.84
N ILE A 309 -22.53 2.28 10.30
CA ILE A 309 -23.12 3.37 11.11
C ILE A 309 -24.51 2.99 11.62
N GLN A 310 -25.40 2.51 10.74
CA GLN A 310 -26.79 2.20 11.10
C GLN A 310 -26.92 1.04 12.09
N ARG A 311 -26.00 0.06 12.05
CA ARG A 311 -25.96 -1.03 13.04
C ARG A 311 -25.33 -0.62 14.37
N GLY A 312 -24.82 0.60 14.49
CA GLY A 312 -24.13 1.08 15.68
C GLY A 312 -22.79 0.38 15.93
N VAL A 313 -22.11 -0.06 14.87
CA VAL A 313 -20.75 -0.63 14.99
C VAL A 313 -19.73 0.51 15.13
N LEU A 314 -19.85 1.54 14.30
CA LEU A 314 -18.96 2.71 14.24
C LEU A 314 -19.79 4.01 14.21
N ASP A 315 -19.21 5.11 14.66
CA ASP A 315 -19.74 6.47 14.41
C ASP A 315 -19.06 7.14 13.21
N MET A 316 -17.84 6.71 12.88
CA MET A 316 -17.06 7.24 11.78
C MET A 316 -16.40 6.11 10.98
N ILE A 317 -16.30 6.30 9.67
CA ILE A 317 -15.69 5.38 8.73
C ILE A 317 -14.21 5.71 8.62
N GLY A 318 -13.39 4.88 9.26
CA GLY A 318 -11.94 4.97 9.19
C GLY A 318 -11.41 4.38 7.89
N ALA A 319 -10.58 5.13 7.17
CA ALA A 319 -9.95 4.63 5.96
C ALA A 319 -8.54 5.17 5.73
N ALA A 320 -7.57 4.25 5.68
CA ALA A 320 -6.23 4.51 5.14
C ALA A 320 -6.23 4.21 3.63
N ARG A 321 -6.15 2.93 3.25
CA ARG A 321 -6.02 2.46 1.85
C ARG A 321 -7.13 2.94 0.90
N PRO A 322 -8.41 3.01 1.30
CA PRO A 322 -9.45 3.61 0.45
C PRO A 322 -9.20 5.09 0.14
N SER A 323 -8.73 5.89 1.11
CA SER A 323 -8.39 7.31 0.90
C SER A 323 -7.17 7.52 -0.01
N ILE A 324 -6.30 6.51 -0.10
CA ILE A 324 -5.14 6.51 -0.99
C ILE A 324 -5.58 6.22 -2.44
N ALA A 325 -6.44 5.20 -2.63
CA ALA A 325 -6.95 4.85 -3.95
C ALA A 325 -7.88 5.94 -4.52
N ASP A 326 -8.71 6.53 -3.66
CA ASP A 326 -9.62 7.60 -4.05
C ASP A 326 -9.69 8.69 -2.96
N PRO A 327 -8.86 9.74 -3.08
CA PRO A 327 -8.94 10.89 -2.18
C PRO A 327 -10.31 11.59 -2.21
N PHE A 328 -11.09 11.43 -3.29
CA PHE A 328 -12.38 12.09 -3.51
C PHE A 328 -13.58 11.18 -3.23
N LEU A 329 -13.37 9.99 -2.65
CA LEU A 329 -14.42 9.06 -2.26
C LEU A 329 -15.58 9.75 -1.51
N PRO A 330 -15.36 10.60 -0.49
CA PRO A 330 -16.45 11.31 0.19
C PRO A 330 -17.25 12.21 -0.76
N ASN A 331 -16.58 13.08 -1.53
CA ASN A 331 -17.25 13.98 -2.48
C ASN A 331 -18.00 13.23 -3.58
N LYS A 332 -17.49 12.09 -4.04
CA LYS A 332 -18.17 11.26 -5.05
C LYS A 332 -19.46 10.67 -4.49
N ILE A 333 -19.45 10.18 -3.25
CA ILE A 333 -20.67 9.74 -2.57
C ILE A 333 -21.62 10.94 -2.38
N GLU A 334 -21.10 12.11 -1.99
CA GLU A 334 -21.91 13.33 -1.79
C GLU A 334 -22.62 13.79 -3.07
N GLN A 335 -21.97 13.61 -4.22
CA GLN A 335 -22.46 14.05 -5.52
C GLN A 335 -23.26 12.96 -6.25
N GLY A 336 -23.51 11.82 -5.60
CA GLY A 336 -24.18 10.67 -6.19
C GLY A 336 -23.44 10.11 -7.41
N ARG A 337 -22.11 10.11 -7.38
CA ARG A 337 -21.19 9.60 -8.42
C ARG A 337 -20.48 8.34 -7.93
N LEU A 338 -21.23 7.36 -7.44
CA LEU A 338 -20.67 6.12 -6.88
C LEU A 338 -19.85 5.34 -7.91
N GLU A 339 -20.28 5.40 -9.15
CA GLU A 339 -19.66 4.77 -10.30
C GLU A 339 -18.33 5.43 -10.74
N ASP A 340 -17.97 6.57 -10.16
CA ASP A 340 -16.65 7.21 -10.34
C ASP A 340 -15.67 6.87 -9.20
N ILE A 341 -16.10 6.07 -8.21
CA ILE A 341 -15.25 5.66 -7.09
C ILE A 341 -14.13 4.75 -7.59
N ARG A 342 -12.89 5.14 -7.29
CA ARG A 342 -11.69 4.36 -7.62
C ARG A 342 -11.36 3.40 -6.47
N GLU A 343 -12.02 2.26 -6.46
CA GLU A 343 -11.94 1.31 -5.34
C GLU A 343 -10.53 0.75 -5.10
N CYS A 344 -10.11 0.72 -3.84
CA CYS A 344 -8.90 0.03 -3.42
C CYS A 344 -8.99 -1.48 -3.72
N ILE A 345 -7.93 -2.05 -4.28
CA ILE A 345 -7.84 -3.50 -4.55
C ILE A 345 -7.21 -4.29 -3.40
N GLY A 346 -6.70 -3.63 -2.36
CA GLY A 346 -6.08 -4.28 -1.21
C GLY A 346 -4.77 -5.01 -1.53
N CYS A 347 -3.95 -4.51 -2.45
CA CYS A 347 -2.68 -5.12 -2.86
C CYS A 347 -1.46 -4.75 -1.99
N ASN A 348 -1.61 -3.79 -1.06
CA ASN A 348 -0.54 -3.28 -0.21
C ASN A 348 0.74 -2.76 -0.91
N ILE A 349 0.71 -2.46 -2.22
CA ILE A 349 1.80 -1.70 -2.87
C ILE A 349 2.06 -0.36 -2.17
N CYS A 350 1.03 0.27 -1.61
CA CYS A 350 1.18 1.47 -0.79
C CYS A 350 2.05 1.23 0.46
N VAL A 351 1.89 0.08 1.10
CA VAL A 351 2.69 -0.31 2.28
C VAL A 351 4.14 -0.59 1.86
N SER A 352 4.36 -1.15 0.67
CA SER A 352 5.71 -1.43 0.20
C SER A 352 6.59 -0.18 0.09
N GLY A 353 6.01 1.01 -0.09
CA GLY A 353 6.75 2.28 -0.04
C GLY A 353 7.45 2.47 1.30
N ASP A 354 6.77 2.18 2.41
CA ASP A 354 7.33 2.34 3.75
C ASP A 354 8.49 1.36 4.02
N PHE A 355 8.28 0.06 3.78
CA PHE A 355 9.32 -0.96 3.96
C PHE A 355 10.52 -0.77 3.03
N THR A 356 10.31 -0.21 1.83
CA THR A 356 11.39 0.12 0.89
C THR A 356 11.96 1.52 1.07
N GLN A 357 11.46 2.29 2.05
CA GLN A 357 11.91 3.64 2.38
C GLN A 357 11.80 4.58 1.17
N SER A 358 10.70 4.45 0.44
CA SER A 358 10.41 5.21 -0.77
C SER A 358 9.00 5.82 -0.73
N PRO A 359 8.78 6.97 -1.40
CA PRO A 359 7.47 7.60 -1.43
C PRO A 359 6.37 6.63 -1.89
N ILE A 360 5.27 6.59 -1.13
CA ILE A 360 4.09 5.76 -1.37
C ILE A 360 3.62 5.78 -2.83
N ARG A 361 3.17 4.62 -3.30
CA ARG A 361 2.54 4.43 -4.62
C ARG A 361 1.21 3.71 -4.45
N CYS A 362 0.27 3.95 -5.35
CA CYS A 362 -1.00 3.23 -5.40
C CYS A 362 -1.17 2.58 -6.77
N THR A 363 -1.53 1.29 -6.79
CA THR A 363 -1.84 0.58 -8.04
C THR A 363 -3.02 1.22 -8.78
N GLN A 364 -4.00 1.75 -8.04
CA GLN A 364 -5.16 2.39 -8.64
C GLN A 364 -4.90 3.85 -8.99
N ASN A 365 -4.28 4.60 -8.09
CA ASN A 365 -4.10 6.04 -8.19
C ASN A 365 -2.64 6.41 -8.52
N PRO A 366 -2.29 6.67 -9.79
CA PRO A 366 -0.93 7.02 -10.17
C PRO A 366 -0.48 8.41 -9.68
N THR A 367 -1.37 9.25 -9.17
CA THR A 367 -1.00 10.59 -8.64
C THR A 367 -0.52 10.55 -7.20
N MET A 368 -0.72 9.43 -6.50
CA MET A 368 -0.35 9.29 -5.10
C MET A 368 1.17 9.42 -4.91
N GLY A 369 1.59 10.38 -4.10
CA GLY A 369 3.00 10.73 -3.87
C GLY A 369 3.62 11.57 -4.99
N GLU A 370 2.80 12.08 -5.91
CA GLU A 370 3.19 12.94 -7.04
C GLU A 370 2.46 14.29 -7.05
N GLU A 371 1.58 14.53 -6.06
CA GLU A 371 0.74 15.72 -5.96
C GLU A 371 1.57 17.00 -5.91
N TRP A 372 2.60 17.02 -5.07
CA TRP A 372 3.55 18.14 -5.03
C TRP A 372 4.68 17.99 -6.06
N ARG A 373 5.27 16.79 -6.14
CA ARG A 373 6.49 16.51 -6.90
C ARG A 373 6.30 16.79 -8.39
N ARG A 374 5.12 16.48 -8.93
CA ARG A 374 4.79 16.67 -10.35
C ARG A 374 3.59 17.58 -10.58
N GLY A 375 2.93 18.05 -9.51
CA GLY A 375 1.72 18.86 -9.65
C GLY A 375 0.53 18.06 -10.19
N TRP A 376 0.53 16.73 -10.00
CA TRP A 376 -0.55 15.88 -10.47
C TRP A 376 -1.73 15.91 -9.51
N HIS A 377 -2.94 15.83 -10.05
CA HIS A 377 -4.16 15.87 -9.24
C HIS A 377 -5.05 14.69 -9.64
N PRO A 378 -5.64 13.94 -8.68
CA PRO A 378 -6.34 12.69 -8.97
C PRO A 378 -7.64 12.84 -9.77
N GLU A 379 -8.21 14.06 -9.80
CA GLU A 379 -9.47 14.37 -10.49
C GLU A 379 -9.34 15.43 -11.58
N THR A 380 -8.13 15.96 -11.84
CA THR A 380 -7.93 16.99 -12.88
C THR A 380 -6.67 16.73 -13.71
N MET A 381 -6.84 16.75 -15.03
CA MET A 381 -5.76 16.61 -16.01
C MET A 381 -5.30 17.98 -16.54
N ASN A 382 -4.05 18.08 -16.98
CA ASN A 382 -3.54 19.28 -17.66
C ASN A 382 -4.21 19.46 -19.03
N ARG A 383 -4.25 20.69 -19.54
CA ARG A 383 -4.90 20.99 -20.83
C ARG A 383 -4.28 20.19 -21.98
N LYS A 384 -5.09 19.88 -23.01
CA LYS A 384 -4.60 19.37 -24.29
C LYS A 384 -3.53 20.29 -24.87
N GLY A 385 -2.50 19.70 -25.47
CA GLY A 385 -1.52 20.42 -26.28
C GLY A 385 -2.03 20.71 -27.69
N HIS A 386 -1.11 20.73 -28.65
CA HIS A 386 -1.38 21.16 -30.03
C HIS A 386 -1.81 20.00 -30.93
N SER A 387 -1.45 18.76 -30.60
CA SER A 387 -1.81 17.57 -31.36
C SER A 387 -3.26 17.15 -31.12
N ASP A 388 -3.80 16.31 -32.00
CA ASP A 388 -5.20 15.96 -31.99
C ASP A 388 -5.44 14.47 -31.73
N ARG A 389 -4.79 13.60 -32.51
CA ARG A 389 -5.09 12.16 -32.57
C ARG A 389 -4.02 11.30 -31.94
N VAL A 390 -4.43 10.43 -31.02
CA VAL A 390 -3.53 9.47 -30.37
C VAL A 390 -4.05 8.05 -30.55
N LEU A 391 -3.20 7.16 -31.05
CA LEU A 391 -3.44 5.72 -31.08
C LEU A 391 -2.71 5.05 -29.92
N VAL A 392 -3.43 4.29 -29.09
CA VAL A 392 -2.88 3.46 -28.02
C VAL A 392 -3.10 2.00 -28.41
N VAL A 393 -2.01 1.22 -28.48
CA VAL A 393 -2.04 -0.20 -28.88
C VAL A 393 -1.75 -1.07 -27.66
N GLY A 394 -2.74 -1.83 -27.22
CA GLY A 394 -2.74 -2.64 -26.01
C GLY A 394 -3.54 -1.98 -24.89
N ALA A 395 -4.66 -2.59 -24.51
CA ALA A 395 -5.57 -2.21 -23.43
C ALA A 395 -5.28 -2.97 -22.12
N GLY A 396 -4.00 -3.23 -21.83
CA GLY A 396 -3.55 -3.59 -20.48
C GLY A 396 -3.56 -2.38 -19.53
N PRO A 397 -3.13 -2.53 -18.26
CA PRO A 397 -3.21 -1.45 -17.26
C PRO A 397 -2.53 -0.14 -17.70
N ALA A 398 -1.43 -0.23 -18.44
CA ALA A 398 -0.73 0.94 -18.97
C ALA A 398 -1.52 1.66 -20.07
N GLY A 399 -2.02 0.94 -21.07
CA GLY A 399 -2.77 1.55 -22.18
C GLY A 399 -4.15 2.03 -21.76
N LEU A 400 -4.82 1.32 -20.83
CA LEU A 400 -6.08 1.79 -20.24
C LEU A 400 -5.90 3.12 -19.50
N GLU A 401 -4.85 3.24 -18.68
CA GLU A 401 -4.56 4.49 -17.97
C GLU A 401 -4.17 5.61 -18.94
N ALA A 402 -3.33 5.31 -19.94
CA ALA A 402 -2.94 6.28 -20.96
C ALA A 402 -4.16 6.81 -21.72
N ALA A 403 -5.03 5.92 -22.21
CA ALA A 403 -6.22 6.29 -22.94
C ALA A 403 -7.20 7.10 -22.08
N LEU A 404 -7.37 6.73 -20.81
CA LEU A 404 -8.25 7.42 -19.88
C LEU A 404 -7.76 8.85 -19.64
N ALA A 405 -6.49 8.98 -19.28
CA ALA A 405 -5.89 10.27 -18.97
C ALA A 405 -5.81 11.18 -20.21
N LEU A 406 -5.49 10.65 -21.41
CA LEU A 406 -5.51 11.41 -22.66
C LEU A 406 -6.91 11.87 -23.05
N GLY A 407 -7.90 10.97 -22.89
CA GLY A 407 -9.30 11.30 -23.12
C GLY A 407 -9.77 12.44 -22.21
N GLN A 408 -9.41 12.41 -20.92
CA GLN A 408 -9.68 13.49 -19.97
C GLN A 408 -8.97 14.81 -20.32
N ARG A 409 -7.81 14.78 -20.97
CA ARG A 409 -7.15 15.97 -21.51
C ARG A 409 -7.87 16.55 -22.73
N GLY A 410 -8.61 15.73 -23.48
CA GLY A 410 -9.39 16.11 -24.66
C GLY A 410 -8.80 15.69 -26.00
N TYR A 411 -7.83 14.76 -26.05
CA TYR A 411 -7.35 14.18 -27.31
C TYR A 411 -8.39 13.25 -27.95
N GLU A 412 -8.38 13.12 -29.28
CA GLU A 412 -9.10 12.04 -29.96
C GLU A 412 -8.29 10.76 -29.80
N VAL A 413 -8.75 9.85 -28.93
CA VAL A 413 -8.01 8.64 -28.59
C VAL A 413 -8.66 7.42 -29.23
N SER A 414 -7.86 6.65 -29.94
CA SER A 414 -8.23 5.30 -30.36
C SER A 414 -7.42 4.29 -29.57
N LEU A 415 -8.10 3.41 -28.84
CA LEU A 415 -7.50 2.32 -28.07
C LEU A 415 -7.80 1.01 -28.79
N ALA A 416 -6.77 0.31 -29.26
CA ALA A 416 -6.90 -0.98 -29.93
C ALA A 416 -6.30 -2.09 -29.06
N ASP A 417 -6.95 -3.24 -28.99
CA ASP A 417 -6.45 -4.43 -28.30
C ASP A 417 -6.90 -5.69 -29.03
N CYS A 418 -6.07 -6.74 -29.03
CA CYS A 418 -6.42 -8.01 -29.66
C CYS A 418 -7.49 -8.80 -28.88
N GLY A 419 -7.81 -8.43 -27.66
CA GLY A 419 -8.87 -8.98 -26.82
C GLY A 419 -9.88 -7.94 -26.35
N GLU A 420 -10.52 -8.22 -25.21
CA GLU A 420 -11.60 -7.40 -24.61
C GLU A 420 -11.09 -6.28 -23.69
N GLY A 421 -9.77 -6.13 -23.56
CA GLY A 421 -9.13 -5.19 -22.65
C GLY A 421 -8.93 -5.70 -21.21
N GLY A 422 -8.19 -4.94 -20.43
CA GLY A 422 -7.75 -5.26 -19.06
C GLY A 422 -6.40 -5.96 -18.96
N GLY A 423 -5.99 -6.66 -20.03
CA GLY A 423 -4.70 -7.37 -20.12
C GLY A 423 -4.40 -8.22 -18.88
N ARG A 424 -3.16 -8.16 -18.40
CA ARG A 424 -2.71 -8.95 -17.24
C ARG A 424 -3.53 -8.73 -15.95
N ALA A 425 -4.15 -7.56 -15.74
CA ALA A 425 -4.93 -7.34 -14.51
C ALA A 425 -6.19 -8.20 -14.48
N VAL A 426 -6.86 -8.39 -15.62
CA VAL A 426 -8.02 -9.28 -15.73
C VAL A 426 -7.59 -10.74 -15.64
N LEU A 427 -6.51 -11.12 -16.33
CA LEU A 427 -5.98 -12.49 -16.27
C LEU A 427 -5.58 -12.88 -14.84
N GLU A 428 -4.76 -12.06 -14.19
CA GLU A 428 -4.29 -12.35 -12.82
C GLU A 428 -5.43 -12.33 -11.79
N SER A 429 -6.54 -11.61 -12.05
CA SER A 429 -7.70 -11.61 -11.16
C SER A 429 -8.40 -12.96 -11.05
N THR A 430 -8.11 -13.91 -11.93
CA THR A 430 -8.66 -15.28 -11.86
C THR A 430 -7.87 -16.18 -10.91
N LEU A 431 -6.74 -15.72 -10.36
CA LEU A 431 -5.94 -16.48 -9.40
C LEU A 431 -6.59 -16.47 -8.00
N PRO A 432 -6.38 -17.51 -7.17
CA PRO A 432 -6.91 -17.58 -5.81
C PRO A 432 -6.64 -16.32 -4.97
N GLY A 433 -7.70 -15.62 -4.56
CA GLY A 433 -7.63 -14.41 -3.75
C GLY A 433 -7.30 -13.11 -4.50
N PHE A 434 -7.22 -13.12 -5.84
CA PHE A 434 -6.88 -11.92 -6.63
C PHE A 434 -8.08 -11.25 -7.31
N SER A 435 -9.32 -11.65 -7.01
CA SER A 435 -10.53 -11.15 -7.68
C SER A 435 -10.64 -9.61 -7.69
N SER A 436 -10.18 -8.93 -6.63
CA SER A 436 -10.19 -7.47 -6.54
C SER A 436 -9.26 -6.78 -7.55
N TYR A 437 -8.27 -7.47 -8.12
CA TYR A 437 -7.37 -6.90 -9.13
C TYR A 437 -8.11 -6.54 -10.41
N ARG A 438 -9.25 -7.18 -10.68
CA ARG A 438 -10.13 -6.85 -11.81
C ARG A 438 -10.57 -5.39 -11.79
N ARG A 439 -10.74 -4.80 -10.59
CA ARG A 439 -11.12 -3.40 -10.39
C ARG A 439 -10.12 -2.40 -10.99
N VAL A 440 -8.87 -2.81 -11.29
CA VAL A 440 -7.92 -1.98 -12.04
C VAL A 440 -8.42 -1.77 -13.47
N ALA A 441 -8.92 -2.82 -14.11
CA ALA A 441 -9.48 -2.76 -15.46
C ALA A 441 -10.90 -2.17 -15.43
N ASP A 442 -11.77 -2.66 -14.55
CA ASP A 442 -13.19 -2.27 -14.51
C ASP A 442 -13.34 -0.74 -14.34
N TYR A 443 -12.65 -0.12 -13.38
CA TYR A 443 -12.67 1.34 -13.20
C TYR A 443 -12.27 2.08 -14.48
N ARG A 444 -11.21 1.64 -15.16
CA ARG A 444 -10.71 2.35 -16.36
C ARG A 444 -11.68 2.17 -17.52
N MET A 445 -12.17 0.96 -17.75
CA MET A 445 -13.14 0.66 -18.80
C MET A 445 -14.44 1.45 -18.62
N ASP A 446 -14.98 1.48 -17.40
CA ASP A 446 -16.22 2.21 -17.08
C ASP A 446 -16.06 3.72 -17.27
N GLN A 447 -14.88 4.28 -16.97
CA GLN A 447 -14.58 5.69 -17.19
C GLN A 447 -14.37 6.01 -18.68
N LEU A 448 -13.68 5.14 -19.43
CA LEU A 448 -13.47 5.29 -20.88
C LEU A 448 -14.79 5.35 -21.65
N GLN A 449 -15.77 4.53 -21.29
CA GLN A 449 -17.10 4.49 -21.94
C GLN A 449 -17.86 5.83 -21.86
N ARG A 450 -17.49 6.71 -20.93
CA ARG A 450 -18.13 8.02 -20.72
C ARG A 450 -17.47 9.13 -21.52
N LEU A 451 -16.31 8.88 -22.11
CA LEU A 451 -15.53 9.86 -22.86
C LEU A 451 -15.87 9.76 -24.35
N ALA A 452 -16.63 10.73 -24.86
CA ALA A 452 -17.06 10.74 -26.26
C ALA A 452 -15.91 10.84 -27.28
N ASN A 453 -14.73 11.28 -26.82
CA ASN A 453 -13.50 11.41 -27.60
C ASN A 453 -12.58 10.19 -27.51
N VAL A 454 -13.02 9.10 -26.88
CA VAL A 454 -12.27 7.84 -26.81
C VAL A 454 -13.04 6.74 -27.52
N ARG A 455 -12.38 5.99 -28.40
CA ARG A 455 -12.95 4.82 -29.08
C ARG A 455 -12.12 3.59 -28.75
N PHE A 456 -12.78 2.57 -28.21
CA PHE A 456 -12.16 1.26 -27.96
C PHE A 456 -12.50 0.27 -29.07
N TYR A 457 -11.48 -0.40 -29.58
CA TYR A 457 -11.54 -1.38 -30.65
C TYR A 457 -11.04 -2.74 -30.13
N PRO A 458 -11.90 -3.53 -29.45
CA PRO A 458 -11.56 -4.88 -29.02
C PRO A 458 -11.41 -5.83 -30.22
N GLY A 459 -10.66 -6.90 -30.05
CA GLY A 459 -10.41 -7.90 -31.11
C GLY A 459 -9.59 -7.37 -32.30
N SER A 460 -8.94 -6.23 -32.16
CA SER A 460 -8.18 -5.54 -33.20
C SER A 460 -6.68 -5.70 -32.95
N GLU A 461 -6.10 -6.75 -33.54
CA GLU A 461 -4.65 -6.95 -33.56
C GLU A 461 -4.01 -5.99 -34.58
N MET A 462 -3.12 -5.12 -34.10
CA MET A 462 -2.46 -4.10 -34.92
C MET A 462 -1.08 -4.57 -35.38
N ASP A 463 -0.75 -4.31 -36.64
CA ASP A 463 0.57 -4.51 -37.23
C ASP A 463 1.22 -3.17 -37.64
N ALA A 464 2.44 -3.22 -38.18
CA ALA A 464 3.17 -2.01 -38.53
C ALA A 464 2.48 -1.19 -39.64
N ASP A 465 1.86 -1.86 -40.61
CA ASP A 465 1.22 -1.20 -41.76
C ASP A 465 -0.09 -0.52 -41.33
N SER A 466 -0.94 -1.22 -40.58
CA SER A 466 -2.18 -0.66 -40.03
C SER A 466 -1.94 0.52 -39.10
N ILE A 467 -0.84 0.55 -38.35
CA ILE A 467 -0.45 1.71 -37.54
C ILE A 467 -0.01 2.89 -38.43
N ARG A 468 0.77 2.64 -39.49
CA ARG A 468 1.19 3.68 -40.46
C ARG A 468 -0.02 4.30 -41.17
N ASP A 469 -1.00 3.49 -41.54
CA ASP A 469 -2.18 3.93 -42.27
C ASP A 469 -3.26 4.57 -41.37
N PHE A 470 -3.16 4.43 -40.04
CA PHE A 470 -4.16 4.92 -39.10
C PHE A 470 -4.34 6.45 -39.12
N GLY A 471 -3.25 7.20 -39.37
CA GLY A 471 -3.27 8.67 -39.40
C GLY A 471 -3.41 9.31 -38.02
N ALA A 472 -2.73 8.77 -37.00
CA ALA A 472 -2.54 9.42 -35.70
C ALA A 472 -1.36 10.41 -35.73
N ASP A 473 -1.36 11.39 -34.82
CA ASP A 473 -0.20 12.26 -34.57
C ASP A 473 0.81 11.58 -33.64
N HIS A 474 0.29 10.75 -32.72
CA HIS A 474 1.07 10.03 -31.73
C HIS A 474 0.60 8.58 -31.59
N VAL A 475 1.56 7.67 -31.46
CA VAL A 475 1.32 6.24 -31.21
C VAL A 475 2.00 5.82 -29.91
N ALA A 476 1.22 5.27 -28.98
CA ALA A 476 1.69 4.64 -27.76
C ALA A 476 1.53 3.13 -27.85
N LEU A 477 2.65 2.41 -27.84
CA LEU A 477 2.64 0.96 -27.74
C LEU A 477 2.64 0.57 -26.26
N ALA A 478 1.59 -0.11 -25.82
CA ALA A 478 1.36 -0.64 -24.49
C ALA A 478 1.11 -2.16 -24.53
N THR A 479 1.86 -2.84 -25.40
CA THR A 479 1.72 -4.25 -25.83
C THR A 479 2.10 -5.29 -24.78
N GLY A 480 2.46 -4.87 -23.56
CA GLY A 480 2.71 -5.79 -22.45
C GLY A 480 4.03 -6.56 -22.54
N ALA A 481 4.04 -7.74 -21.93
CA ALA A 481 5.19 -8.63 -21.81
C ALA A 481 4.71 -10.07 -21.61
N HIS A 482 5.58 -11.05 -21.87
CA HIS A 482 5.30 -12.48 -21.68
C HIS A 482 6.39 -13.15 -20.83
N TRP A 483 6.07 -14.24 -20.16
CA TRP A 483 6.99 -15.00 -19.30
C TRP A 483 7.96 -15.85 -20.10
N ARG A 484 9.21 -15.91 -19.62
CA ARG A 484 10.27 -16.69 -20.26
C ARG A 484 10.12 -18.18 -19.99
N ARG A 485 10.52 -18.98 -20.97
CA ARG A 485 10.56 -20.46 -20.91
C ARG A 485 11.97 -21.04 -20.80
N ASP A 486 12.99 -20.19 -20.85
CA ASP A 486 14.41 -20.60 -20.90
C ASP A 486 15.07 -20.67 -19.51
N GLY A 487 14.33 -20.35 -18.45
CA GLY A 487 14.82 -20.35 -17.07
C GLY A 487 15.66 -19.13 -16.69
N VAL A 488 15.83 -18.15 -17.59
CA VAL A 488 16.53 -16.90 -17.28
C VAL A 488 15.70 -16.08 -16.29
N GLY A 489 16.34 -15.60 -15.22
CA GLY A 489 15.75 -14.85 -14.12
C GLY A 489 16.79 -13.95 -13.43
N ARG A 490 16.63 -13.77 -12.11
CA ARG A 490 17.50 -12.94 -11.27
C ARG A 490 18.74 -13.68 -10.76
N ALA A 491 18.62 -14.98 -10.49
CA ALA A 491 19.73 -15.83 -10.05
C ALA A 491 20.34 -16.62 -11.21
N THR A 492 19.56 -16.86 -12.27
CA THR A 492 20.00 -17.60 -13.46
C THR A 492 20.06 -16.67 -14.66
N TRP A 493 21.25 -16.26 -15.09
CA TRP A 493 21.42 -15.20 -16.12
C TRP A 493 21.55 -15.70 -17.56
N ARG A 494 21.38 -17.01 -17.78
CA ARG A 494 21.47 -17.65 -19.10
C ARG A 494 20.44 -18.77 -19.18
N SER A 495 20.15 -19.23 -20.40
CA SER A 495 19.26 -20.39 -20.58
C SER A 495 19.75 -21.57 -19.74
N VAL A 496 18.83 -22.26 -19.10
CA VAL A 496 19.13 -23.46 -18.33
C VAL A 496 19.44 -24.61 -19.29
N ASP A 497 20.50 -25.36 -19.01
CA ASP A 497 20.91 -26.50 -19.81
C ASP A 497 19.81 -27.59 -19.81
N GLY A 498 19.47 -28.12 -20.99
CA GLY A 498 18.47 -29.19 -21.16
C GLY A 498 17.01 -28.74 -21.07
N VAL A 499 16.75 -27.42 -21.04
CA VAL A 499 15.38 -26.89 -21.00
C VAL A 499 14.53 -27.34 -22.19
N ASP A 500 15.11 -27.38 -23.39
CA ASP A 500 14.43 -27.84 -24.61
C ASP A 500 14.12 -29.34 -24.61
N ASP A 501 14.75 -30.12 -23.72
CA ASP A 501 14.57 -31.57 -23.61
C ASP A 501 13.38 -31.96 -22.71
N HIS A 502 12.79 -31.01 -21.95
CA HIS A 502 11.68 -31.30 -21.04
C HIS A 502 10.32 -31.16 -21.75
N PRO A 503 9.48 -32.21 -21.77
CA PRO A 503 8.27 -32.25 -22.60
C PRO A 503 7.09 -31.39 -22.11
N ALA A 504 7.25 -30.71 -20.96
CA ALA A 504 6.15 -30.14 -20.18
C ALA A 504 6.61 -28.92 -19.37
N ILE A 505 7.07 -27.88 -20.06
CA ILE A 505 7.40 -26.59 -19.46
C ILE A 505 6.22 -25.64 -19.63
N LEU A 506 5.69 -25.17 -18.50
CA LEU A 506 4.66 -24.16 -18.43
C LEU A 506 5.23 -22.85 -17.87
N THR A 507 4.53 -21.77 -18.14
CA THR A 507 4.79 -20.43 -17.61
C THR A 507 3.51 -19.90 -16.96
N PRO A 508 3.58 -18.80 -16.19
CA PRO A 508 2.38 -18.12 -15.73
C PRO A 508 1.40 -17.78 -16.86
N ASP A 509 1.85 -17.48 -18.07
CA ASP A 509 0.95 -17.22 -19.21
C ASP A 509 0.12 -18.45 -19.57
N ASP A 510 0.72 -19.64 -19.57
CA ASP A 510 -0.01 -20.89 -19.82
C ASP A 510 -1.04 -21.17 -18.72
N ILE A 511 -0.65 -20.96 -17.47
CA ILE A 511 -1.51 -21.17 -16.31
C ILE A 511 -2.69 -20.18 -16.35
N LEU A 512 -2.44 -18.92 -16.67
CA LEU A 512 -3.48 -17.91 -16.82
C LEU A 512 -4.38 -18.16 -18.04
N ALA A 513 -3.85 -18.77 -19.10
CA ALA A 513 -4.63 -19.25 -20.25
C ALA A 513 -5.45 -20.54 -19.96
N GLY A 514 -5.39 -21.07 -18.73
CA GLY A 514 -6.17 -22.22 -18.30
C GLY A 514 -5.47 -23.57 -18.43
N GLN A 515 -4.24 -23.62 -18.95
CA GLN A 515 -3.46 -24.86 -18.98
C GLN A 515 -3.05 -25.26 -17.55
N ARG A 516 -3.02 -26.55 -17.27
CA ARG A 516 -2.60 -27.11 -15.97
C ARG A 516 -1.70 -28.33 -16.21
N PRO A 517 -0.75 -28.62 -15.31
CA PRO A 517 -0.03 -29.89 -15.35
C PRO A 517 -1.00 -31.09 -15.28
N GLU A 518 -0.95 -31.97 -16.27
CA GLU A 518 -1.77 -33.19 -16.30
C GLU A 518 -1.26 -34.27 -15.33
N HIS A 519 0.05 -34.29 -15.11
CA HIS A 519 0.74 -35.30 -14.30
C HIS A 519 1.76 -34.64 -13.36
N GLY A 520 1.88 -35.21 -12.16
CA GLY A 520 2.90 -34.84 -11.18
C GLY A 520 4.05 -35.86 -11.12
N PRO A 521 5.12 -35.56 -10.37
CA PRO A 521 5.29 -34.38 -9.52
C PRO A 521 5.57 -33.10 -10.32
N VAL A 522 5.06 -31.96 -9.83
CA VAL A 522 5.23 -30.64 -10.44
C VAL A 522 6.30 -29.87 -9.68
N VAL A 523 7.30 -29.34 -10.40
CA VAL A 523 8.24 -28.38 -9.83
C VAL A 523 7.87 -26.98 -10.31
N ILE A 524 7.83 -26.03 -9.39
CA ILE A 524 7.69 -24.61 -9.71
C ILE A 524 9.01 -23.94 -9.36
N TYR A 525 9.64 -23.30 -10.34
CA TYR A 525 10.85 -22.53 -10.12
C TYR A 525 10.50 -21.04 -10.07
N ASP A 526 10.55 -20.46 -8.87
CA ASP A 526 10.29 -19.05 -8.62
C ASP A 526 11.60 -18.28 -8.45
N ASP A 527 11.98 -17.57 -9.51
CA ASP A 527 13.04 -16.57 -9.53
C ASP A 527 12.48 -15.15 -9.79
N ASP A 528 11.14 -14.99 -9.61
CA ASP A 528 10.45 -13.71 -9.59
C ASP A 528 10.39 -13.08 -8.19
N HIS A 529 10.20 -13.92 -7.17
CA HIS A 529 10.21 -13.57 -5.74
C HIS A 529 9.03 -12.72 -5.26
N TYR A 530 8.03 -12.45 -6.09
CA TYR A 530 6.80 -11.76 -5.68
C TYR A 530 5.66 -12.76 -5.41
N TYR A 531 4.43 -12.51 -5.88
CA TYR A 531 3.27 -13.36 -5.53
C TYR A 531 3.03 -14.54 -6.47
N LEU A 532 3.48 -14.48 -7.73
CA LEU A 532 3.06 -15.44 -8.75
C LEU A 532 3.52 -16.88 -8.47
N GLY A 533 4.77 -17.07 -8.05
CA GLY A 533 5.29 -18.40 -7.70
C GLY A 533 4.44 -19.07 -6.61
N GLY A 534 4.19 -18.34 -5.52
CA GLY A 534 3.36 -18.82 -4.41
C GLY A 534 1.90 -19.06 -4.79
N VAL A 535 1.22 -18.15 -5.49
CA VAL A 535 -0.20 -18.35 -5.84
C VAL A 535 -0.41 -19.43 -6.89
N ILE A 536 0.53 -19.62 -7.82
CA ILE A 536 0.47 -20.72 -8.79
C ILE A 536 0.74 -22.06 -8.08
N ALA A 537 1.65 -22.10 -7.10
CA ALA A 537 1.87 -23.28 -6.27
C ALA A 537 0.61 -23.68 -5.49
N GLU A 538 -0.05 -22.71 -4.87
CA GLU A 538 -1.35 -22.91 -4.20
C GLU A 538 -2.39 -23.47 -5.17
N LEU A 539 -2.56 -22.84 -6.33
CA LEU A 539 -3.54 -23.24 -7.35
C LEU A 539 -3.32 -24.67 -7.85
N ILE A 540 -2.05 -25.04 -8.12
CA ILE A 540 -1.72 -26.38 -8.62
C ILE A 540 -1.88 -27.42 -7.49
N ALA A 541 -1.45 -27.13 -6.27
CA ALA A 541 -1.62 -28.03 -5.12
C ALA A 541 -3.11 -28.32 -4.84
N GLN A 542 -3.98 -27.30 -4.93
CA GLN A 542 -5.44 -27.46 -4.76
C GLN A 542 -6.09 -28.35 -5.82
N SER A 543 -5.42 -28.59 -6.97
CA SER A 543 -5.87 -29.56 -7.98
C SER A 543 -5.49 -31.01 -7.65
N GLY A 544 -4.80 -31.25 -6.53
CA GLY A 544 -4.39 -32.57 -6.05
C GLY A 544 -3.02 -33.03 -6.55
N GLN A 545 -2.27 -32.17 -7.23
CA GLN A 545 -0.90 -32.46 -7.68
C GLN A 545 0.11 -32.33 -6.53
N SER A 546 1.16 -33.16 -6.55
CA SER A 546 2.32 -32.97 -5.69
C SER A 546 3.17 -31.82 -6.23
N VAL A 547 3.42 -30.80 -5.41
CA VAL A 547 4.12 -29.56 -5.80
C VAL A 547 5.36 -29.34 -4.95
N THR A 548 6.49 -29.09 -5.60
CA THR A 548 7.69 -28.55 -4.97
C THR A 548 7.96 -27.14 -5.49
N LEU A 549 7.94 -26.14 -4.62
CA LEU A 549 8.28 -24.75 -4.94
C LEU A 549 9.76 -24.49 -4.62
N VAL A 550 10.56 -24.32 -5.66
CA VAL A 550 12.00 -24.05 -5.59
C VAL A 550 12.25 -22.56 -5.82
N THR A 551 13.03 -21.93 -4.94
CA THR A 551 13.42 -20.53 -5.10
C THR A 551 14.87 -20.29 -4.64
N PRO A 552 15.62 -19.36 -5.29
CA PRO A 552 16.89 -18.91 -4.76
C PRO A 552 16.74 -17.99 -3.55
N GLY A 553 15.53 -17.47 -3.29
CA GLY A 553 15.25 -16.62 -2.14
C GLY A 553 15.54 -17.31 -0.79
N PRO A 554 15.74 -16.53 0.28
CA PRO A 554 15.88 -17.09 1.63
C PRO A 554 14.60 -17.78 2.11
N GLU A 555 13.47 -17.37 1.56
CA GLU A 555 12.11 -17.86 1.78
C GLU A 555 11.28 -17.68 0.49
N VAL A 556 10.11 -18.30 0.42
CA VAL A 556 9.21 -18.18 -0.73
C VAL A 556 8.54 -16.80 -0.79
N SER A 557 8.31 -16.29 -2.00
CA SER A 557 7.64 -15.00 -2.22
C SER A 557 8.27 -13.84 -1.43
N HIS A 558 9.60 -13.82 -1.28
CA HIS A 558 10.32 -12.94 -0.36
C HIS A 558 9.95 -11.45 -0.48
N TRP A 559 9.70 -10.92 -1.68
CA TRP A 559 9.36 -9.49 -1.84
C TRP A 559 8.02 -9.12 -1.19
N THR A 560 7.14 -10.11 -0.95
CA THR A 560 5.85 -9.91 -0.26
C THR A 560 5.99 -9.63 1.25
N GLN A 561 7.20 -9.63 1.81
CA GLN A 561 7.47 -8.99 3.09
C GLN A 561 7.04 -7.52 3.06
N ASN A 562 7.31 -6.83 1.94
CA ASN A 562 6.94 -5.43 1.74
C ASN A 562 5.42 -5.21 1.56
N THR A 563 4.64 -6.27 1.29
CA THR A 563 3.17 -6.21 1.22
C THR A 563 2.48 -6.80 2.45
N MET A 564 3.27 -7.29 3.42
CA MET A 564 2.82 -7.98 4.65
C MET A 564 2.06 -9.29 4.38
N GLU A 565 2.38 -9.97 3.28
CA GLU A 565 1.71 -11.21 2.88
C GLU A 565 2.58 -12.46 3.06
N GLN A 566 3.90 -12.32 3.17
CA GLN A 566 4.85 -13.43 3.08
C GLN A 566 4.50 -14.58 4.06
N HIS A 567 4.30 -14.27 5.34
CA HIS A 567 3.98 -15.29 6.35
C HIS A 567 2.67 -16.03 6.05
N ARG A 568 1.64 -15.35 5.50
CA ARG A 568 0.36 -15.98 5.14
C ARG A 568 0.48 -16.83 3.89
N ILE A 569 1.29 -16.40 2.93
CA ILE A 569 1.60 -17.18 1.72
C ILE A 569 2.31 -18.47 2.14
N GLU A 570 3.38 -18.37 2.93
CA GLU A 570 4.13 -19.52 3.40
C GLU A 570 3.26 -20.49 4.22
N GLN A 571 2.49 -19.96 5.18
CA GLN A 571 1.54 -20.77 5.96
C GLN A 571 0.55 -21.52 5.04
N ARG A 572 -0.08 -20.82 4.07
CA ARG A 572 -1.05 -21.44 3.16
C ARG A 572 -0.41 -22.51 2.28
N LEU A 573 0.84 -22.32 1.84
CA LEU A 573 1.54 -23.32 1.04
C LEU A 573 1.85 -24.58 1.86
N ILE A 574 2.30 -24.40 3.10
CA ILE A 574 2.53 -25.51 4.04
C ILE A 574 1.22 -26.27 4.31
N GLU A 575 0.13 -25.56 4.58
CA GLU A 575 -1.21 -26.15 4.81
C GLU A 575 -1.72 -26.94 3.59
N ASN A 576 -1.37 -26.51 2.37
CA ASN A 576 -1.69 -27.24 1.14
C ASN A 576 -0.68 -28.35 0.79
N GLY A 577 0.31 -28.63 1.64
CA GLY A 577 1.29 -29.70 1.45
C GLY A 577 2.32 -29.43 0.35
N VAL A 578 2.58 -28.18 0.00
CA VAL A 578 3.64 -27.80 -0.94
C VAL A 578 5.01 -27.95 -0.27
N ASP A 579 5.95 -28.64 -0.93
CA ASP A 579 7.33 -28.75 -0.47
C ASP A 579 8.10 -27.47 -0.81
N LEU A 580 8.59 -26.75 0.20
CA LEU A 580 9.27 -25.47 0.04
C LEU A 580 10.78 -25.65 0.04
N VAL A 581 11.43 -25.31 -1.07
CA VAL A 581 12.85 -25.53 -1.30
C VAL A 581 13.56 -24.20 -1.58
N CYS A 582 13.98 -23.53 -0.52
CA CYS A 582 14.64 -22.22 -0.56
C CYS A 582 16.17 -22.32 -0.76
N LYS A 583 16.79 -21.20 -1.15
CA LYS A 583 18.25 -21.07 -1.40
C LYS A 583 18.77 -22.06 -2.44
N GLN A 584 17.96 -22.36 -3.47
CA GLN A 584 18.33 -23.23 -4.58
C GLN A 584 18.06 -22.54 -5.92
N VAL A 585 18.97 -22.72 -6.88
CA VAL A 585 18.78 -22.33 -8.29
C VAL A 585 18.51 -23.56 -9.15
N LEU A 586 17.75 -23.37 -10.21
CA LEU A 586 17.61 -24.36 -11.28
C LEU A 586 18.91 -24.41 -12.09
N ALA A 587 19.59 -25.55 -12.05
CA ALA A 587 20.93 -25.73 -12.61
C ALA A 587 20.95 -26.57 -13.90
N GLY A 588 19.87 -27.30 -14.18
CA GLY A 588 19.72 -28.14 -15.36
C GLY A 588 18.35 -28.80 -15.38
N VAL A 589 17.92 -29.24 -16.55
CA VAL A 589 16.63 -29.90 -16.76
C VAL A 589 16.86 -31.15 -17.64
N SER A 590 16.14 -32.23 -17.37
CA SER A 590 16.05 -33.42 -18.24
C SER A 590 14.58 -33.74 -18.54
N ALA A 591 14.31 -34.80 -19.29
CA ALA A 591 12.95 -35.17 -19.69
C ALA A 591 12.00 -35.50 -18.50
N ASP A 592 12.54 -35.92 -17.36
CA ASP A 592 11.79 -36.46 -16.22
C ASP A 592 12.26 -35.91 -14.84
N ALA A 593 13.19 -34.96 -14.85
CA ALA A 593 13.81 -34.42 -13.63
C ALA A 593 14.37 -33.01 -13.83
N VAL A 594 14.62 -32.35 -12.71
CA VAL A 594 15.34 -31.08 -12.64
C VAL A 594 16.53 -31.18 -11.68
N ASP A 595 17.64 -30.59 -12.07
CA ASP A 595 18.81 -30.39 -11.23
C ASP A 595 18.71 -29.03 -10.53
N ILE A 596 18.81 -29.03 -9.21
CA ILE A 596 18.88 -27.81 -8.41
C ILE A 596 20.24 -27.71 -7.72
N SER A 597 20.73 -26.50 -7.52
CA SER A 597 22.00 -26.23 -6.85
C SER A 597 21.86 -25.22 -5.73
N CYS A 598 22.45 -25.50 -4.58
CA CYS A 598 22.42 -24.58 -3.45
C CYS A 598 23.24 -23.33 -3.77
N ILE A 599 22.63 -22.15 -3.64
CA ILE A 599 23.28 -20.87 -3.97
C ILE A 599 24.53 -20.58 -3.13
N THR A 600 24.66 -21.21 -1.96
CA THR A 600 25.78 -21.00 -1.05
C THR A 600 26.86 -22.07 -1.20
N SER A 601 26.47 -23.35 -1.25
CA SER A 601 27.42 -24.47 -1.22
C SER A 601 27.71 -25.09 -2.59
N ALA A 602 26.98 -24.69 -3.63
CA ALA A 602 26.94 -25.32 -4.95
C ALA A 602 26.57 -26.81 -4.94
N ARG A 603 26.18 -27.39 -3.79
CA ARG A 603 25.74 -28.80 -3.69
C ARG A 603 24.51 -28.99 -4.58
N ARG A 604 24.57 -30.00 -5.46
CA ARG A 604 23.48 -30.35 -6.37
C ARG A 604 22.55 -31.40 -5.77
N ARG A 605 21.28 -31.33 -6.14
CA ARG A 605 20.24 -32.34 -5.88
C ARG A 605 19.39 -32.50 -7.14
N VAL A 606 18.92 -33.71 -7.39
CA VAL A 606 17.99 -34.01 -8.49
C VAL A 606 16.60 -34.15 -7.89
N LEU A 607 15.60 -33.52 -8.50
CA LEU A 607 14.19 -33.69 -8.15
C LEU A 607 13.45 -34.32 -9.35
N PRO A 608 12.66 -35.39 -9.14
CA PRO A 608 11.74 -35.86 -10.17
C PRO A 608 10.77 -34.75 -10.58
N CYS A 609 10.52 -34.60 -11.87
CA CYS A 609 9.73 -33.52 -12.42
C CYS A 609 9.00 -33.99 -13.67
N ALA A 610 7.67 -34.16 -13.58
CA ALA A 610 6.83 -34.47 -14.73
C ALA A 610 6.39 -33.19 -15.46
N ALA A 611 6.28 -32.08 -14.74
CA ALA A 611 5.97 -30.76 -15.29
C ALA A 611 6.73 -29.68 -14.52
N LEU A 612 7.33 -28.74 -15.26
CA LEU A 612 8.07 -27.62 -14.71
C LEU A 612 7.33 -26.32 -15.01
N VAL A 613 6.98 -25.55 -13.98
CA VAL A 613 6.45 -24.20 -14.13
C VAL A 613 7.55 -23.17 -13.88
N MET A 614 7.88 -22.38 -14.88
CA MET A 614 8.92 -21.34 -14.79
C MET A 614 8.31 -19.98 -14.46
N VAL A 615 8.57 -19.49 -13.26
CA VAL A 615 8.21 -18.15 -12.80
C VAL A 615 9.50 -17.36 -12.59
N THR A 616 10.14 -16.92 -13.69
CA THR A 616 11.48 -16.34 -13.63
C THR A 616 11.49 -14.84 -13.97
N ALA A 617 11.51 -14.50 -15.26
CA ALA A 617 11.50 -13.14 -15.76
C ALA A 617 10.51 -13.02 -16.93
N ARG A 618 10.20 -11.78 -17.29
CA ARG A 618 9.34 -11.44 -18.42
C ARG A 618 10.15 -10.77 -19.53
N LEU A 619 9.81 -11.06 -20.77
CA LEU A 619 10.31 -10.37 -21.96
C LEU A 619 9.30 -9.31 -22.38
N PRO A 620 9.72 -8.05 -22.61
CA PRO A 620 8.85 -7.04 -23.17
C PRO A 620 8.35 -7.45 -24.56
N GLU A 621 7.05 -7.27 -24.83
CA GLU A 621 6.52 -7.45 -26.18
C GLU A 621 6.76 -6.18 -27.00
N ASN A 622 7.88 -6.14 -27.72
CA ASN A 622 8.35 -4.94 -28.43
C ASN A 622 8.64 -5.20 -29.92
N ALA A 623 8.22 -6.35 -30.47
CA ALA A 623 8.43 -6.66 -31.88
C ALA A 623 7.79 -5.60 -32.79
N LEU A 624 6.57 -5.17 -32.46
CA LEU A 624 5.86 -4.12 -33.19
C LEU A 624 6.57 -2.76 -33.13
N TYR A 625 7.22 -2.44 -32.01
CA TYR A 625 8.01 -1.21 -31.89
C TYR A 625 9.17 -1.22 -32.88
N PHE A 626 9.98 -2.28 -32.90
CA PHE A 626 11.14 -2.37 -33.78
C PHE A 626 10.76 -2.56 -35.25
N ALA A 627 9.59 -3.13 -35.56
CA ALA A 627 9.05 -3.14 -36.91
C ALA A 627 8.71 -1.73 -37.44
N LEU A 628 8.37 -0.79 -36.54
CA LEU A 628 8.08 0.60 -36.88
C LEU A 628 9.33 1.50 -36.82
N ALA A 629 10.13 1.37 -35.77
CA ALA A 629 11.29 2.20 -35.48
C ALA A 629 12.54 1.79 -36.27
N GLY A 630 12.62 0.55 -36.74
CA GLY A 630 13.88 -0.07 -37.18
C GLY A 630 14.69 -0.58 -35.98
N THR A 631 15.53 -1.60 -36.19
CA THR A 631 16.33 -2.23 -35.13
C THR A 631 17.26 -1.23 -34.43
N ASP A 632 17.81 -0.29 -35.20
CA ASP A 632 18.69 0.78 -34.71
C ASP A 632 17.92 2.09 -34.44
N GLU A 633 16.58 2.02 -34.40
CA GLU A 633 15.67 3.16 -34.26
C GLU A 633 15.82 4.24 -35.35
N ASP A 634 16.41 3.87 -36.50
CA ASP A 634 16.75 4.74 -37.63
C ASP A 634 15.53 5.26 -38.41
N GLN A 635 14.35 4.68 -38.19
CA GLN A 635 13.11 5.11 -38.84
C GLN A 635 12.30 6.09 -38.00
N LEU A 636 12.62 6.32 -36.72
CA LEU A 636 11.81 7.15 -35.82
C LEU A 636 11.53 8.56 -36.39
N GLU A 637 12.54 9.21 -36.96
CA GLU A 637 12.41 10.56 -37.54
C GLU A 637 11.64 10.58 -38.87
N THR A 638 11.46 9.43 -39.51
CA THR A 638 10.75 9.29 -40.79
C THR A 638 9.27 8.90 -40.62
N LEU A 639 8.87 8.53 -39.40
CA LEU A 639 7.48 8.21 -39.10
C LEU A 639 6.60 9.47 -39.21
N PRO A 640 5.37 9.35 -39.74
CA PRO A 640 4.43 10.47 -39.79
C PRO A 640 3.82 10.81 -38.42
N PHE A 641 4.23 10.12 -37.36
CA PHE A 641 3.78 10.25 -35.97
C PHE A 641 4.94 10.05 -35.00
N SER A 642 4.79 10.49 -33.75
CA SER A 642 5.74 10.09 -32.69
C SER A 642 5.41 8.68 -32.19
N LEU A 643 6.42 7.87 -31.89
CA LEU A 643 6.25 6.53 -31.35
C LEU A 643 6.80 6.43 -29.92
N THR A 644 6.07 5.82 -29.00
CA THR A 644 6.52 5.65 -27.60
C THR A 644 6.10 4.28 -27.05
N ARG A 645 7.00 3.62 -26.31
CA ARG A 645 6.68 2.41 -25.53
C ARG A 645 6.24 2.78 -24.12
N VAL A 646 5.18 2.14 -23.62
CA VAL A 646 4.56 2.45 -22.33
C VAL A 646 4.26 1.17 -21.55
N GLY A 647 4.65 1.14 -20.27
CA GLY A 647 4.37 0.00 -19.39
C GLY A 647 5.32 -1.19 -19.60
N ASP A 648 4.78 -2.40 -19.45
CA ASP A 648 5.56 -3.64 -19.43
C ASP A 648 6.34 -3.90 -20.75
N CYS A 649 5.90 -3.33 -21.89
CA CYS A 649 6.60 -3.45 -23.19
C CYS A 649 7.91 -2.63 -23.28
N MET A 650 8.09 -1.69 -22.35
CA MET A 650 9.38 -1.00 -22.17
C MET A 650 10.22 -1.75 -21.14
N ALA A 651 9.64 -1.98 -19.95
CA ALA A 651 10.30 -2.65 -18.85
C ALA A 651 9.23 -3.32 -17.96
N PRO A 652 9.20 -4.66 -17.89
CA PRO A 652 8.26 -5.39 -17.07
C PRO A 652 8.35 -5.01 -15.58
N GLY A 653 7.24 -4.62 -14.96
CA GLY A 653 7.16 -4.18 -13.56
C GLY A 653 5.87 -4.64 -12.85
N THR A 654 5.54 -3.99 -11.74
CA THR A 654 4.26 -4.18 -11.05
C THR A 654 3.12 -3.55 -11.86
N ILE A 655 1.87 -3.96 -11.59
CA ILE A 655 0.70 -3.31 -12.20
C ILE A 655 0.69 -1.80 -11.87
N ALA A 656 1.11 -1.41 -10.66
CA ALA A 656 1.24 0.00 -10.28
C ALA A 656 2.22 0.78 -11.18
N ALA A 657 3.35 0.17 -11.54
CA ALA A 657 4.30 0.78 -12.47
C ALA A 657 3.71 0.93 -13.88
N ALA A 658 2.97 -0.08 -14.36
CA ALA A 658 2.32 -0.03 -15.66
C ALA A 658 1.27 1.11 -15.72
N VAL A 659 0.40 1.20 -14.70
CA VAL A 659 -0.56 2.30 -14.54
C VAL A 659 0.17 3.65 -14.49
N TYR A 660 1.21 3.78 -13.66
CA TYR A 660 1.99 5.02 -13.58
C TYR A 660 2.61 5.43 -14.94
N HIS A 661 3.16 4.48 -15.70
CA HIS A 661 3.72 4.76 -17.04
C HIS A 661 2.63 5.27 -18.01
N GLY A 662 1.44 4.67 -17.97
CA GLY A 662 0.29 5.13 -18.75
C GLY A 662 -0.09 6.57 -18.41
N HIS A 663 -0.25 6.87 -17.12
CA HIS A 663 -0.60 8.21 -16.64
C HIS A 663 0.48 9.24 -16.99
N ARG A 664 1.75 8.87 -16.82
CA ARG A 664 2.90 9.72 -17.13
C ARG A 664 2.94 10.09 -18.61
N TYR A 665 2.80 9.12 -19.50
CA TYR A 665 2.74 9.36 -20.94
C TYR A 665 1.63 10.37 -21.27
N ALA A 666 0.43 10.15 -20.72
CA ALA A 666 -0.69 11.04 -20.92
C ALA A 666 -0.46 12.45 -20.36
N ARG A 667 0.25 12.62 -19.23
CA ARG A 667 0.57 13.94 -18.64
C ARG A 667 1.61 14.70 -19.47
N GLU A 668 2.63 14.00 -19.97
CA GLU A 668 3.81 14.58 -20.63
C GLU A 668 3.61 14.79 -22.14
N LEU A 669 2.58 14.20 -22.77
CA LEU A 669 2.28 14.43 -24.20
C LEU A 669 2.09 15.92 -24.51
N ASP A 670 2.74 16.42 -25.58
CA ASP A 670 2.85 17.84 -25.97
C ASP A 670 3.49 18.79 -24.94
N ALA A 671 4.05 18.25 -23.86
CA ALA A 671 4.74 19.01 -22.82
C ALA A 671 5.89 18.16 -22.25
N LEU A 672 6.71 17.61 -23.16
CA LEU A 672 7.81 16.73 -22.77
C LEU A 672 8.77 17.49 -21.85
N PRO A 673 9.18 16.88 -20.72
CA PRO A 673 10.20 17.47 -19.88
C PRO A 673 11.53 17.53 -20.64
N ASP A 674 12.42 18.40 -20.18
CA ASP A 674 13.82 18.42 -20.62
C ASP A 674 14.42 17.01 -20.45
N PRO A 675 14.90 16.36 -21.54
CA PRO A 675 15.44 15.00 -21.48
C PRO A 675 16.68 14.87 -20.61
N ASP A 676 17.44 15.96 -20.42
CA ASP A 676 18.62 16.01 -19.55
C ASP A 676 18.29 16.54 -18.14
N GLY A 677 17.05 16.97 -17.92
CA GLY A 677 16.56 17.54 -16.67
C GLY A 677 15.91 16.52 -15.72
N VAL A 678 15.69 16.91 -14.47
CA VAL A 678 14.89 16.12 -13.52
C VAL A 678 13.41 16.52 -13.65
N PRO A 679 12.50 15.61 -14.06
CA PRO A 679 11.13 15.98 -14.42
C PRO A 679 10.19 16.11 -13.21
N PHE A 680 10.73 16.30 -12.00
CA PHE A 680 9.96 16.42 -10.77
C PHE A 680 10.71 17.23 -9.72
N LYS A 681 9.95 17.87 -8.82
CA LYS A 681 10.49 18.60 -7.67
C LYS A 681 11.08 17.64 -6.64
N ARG A 682 12.13 18.10 -5.96
CA ARG A 682 12.82 17.39 -4.88
C ARG A 682 12.99 18.33 -3.71
N GLU A 683 12.91 17.78 -2.51
CA GLU A 683 13.12 18.50 -1.26
C GLU A 683 14.54 18.21 -0.76
N TYR A 684 15.21 19.24 -0.24
CA TYR A 684 16.62 19.15 0.17
C TYR A 684 16.80 19.76 1.56
N SER A 685 17.63 19.12 2.37
CA SER A 685 18.13 19.71 3.61
C SER A 685 19.01 20.92 3.30
N ILE A 686 18.79 22.02 4.02
CA ILE A 686 19.64 23.21 3.95
C ILE A 686 20.89 22.94 4.79
N ILE A 687 22.07 23.07 4.18
CA ILE A 687 23.34 23.05 4.91
C ILE A 687 23.59 24.45 5.47
N GLN A 688 23.45 24.61 6.78
CA GLN A 688 23.91 25.82 7.47
C GLN A 688 25.44 25.73 7.58
N ASN A 689 26.15 26.52 6.76
CA ASN A 689 27.58 26.72 6.94
C ASN A 689 27.75 27.77 8.04
N ASP A 690 27.95 27.34 9.28
CA ASP A 690 28.37 28.22 10.39
C ASP A 690 29.85 28.64 10.20
N LEU A 691 30.12 29.33 9.09
CA LEU A 691 31.37 30.04 8.80
C LEU A 691 31.11 31.54 8.79
N THR A 692 30.57 32.06 9.90
CA THR A 692 30.69 33.48 10.28
C THR A 692 30.73 33.61 11.79
#